data_AF-A0A502GN73-F1
#
_entry.id   AF-A0A502GN73-F1
#
_cell.length_a   1.000
_cell.length_b   1.000
_cell.length_c   1.000
_cell.angle_alpha   90.00
_cell.angle_beta   90.00
_cell.angle_gamma   90.00
#
_symmetry.space_group_name_H-M   'P 1'
#
loop_
_entity.id
_entity.type
_entity.pdbx_description
1 polymer ?
#
loop_
_entity_poly.entity_id
_entity_poly.type
_entity_poly.pdbx_seq_one_letter_code
_entity_poly.pdbx_strand_id
1 'polypeptide(L)'
;MISYSEDQARAFVTNAGTWQRGQPLAQPAKWANVGRTDATAWGECAGSGAKPYLTGIDLREPAFKCSCPSRVFPCKHGAGLLLLLARQPALFTGSTEPAWLAEWLAKRQQMQEKKVDKAGPGPRALAGEPAGAVVAADAAEPAQPAAAEPGEEVTPARLARMAQGADELETWLLDLVRNGLATLDQQPATFWERQAARLVDNQLPGLAATVRELATWRHAHADWPARLLARLGEVYWLVRAFQNRAQLLAATQQEVLQQVGVSLKKEALPALAPPVADEWRVLGQFTWEEDRLTARRSWLRGRATGRHALVLEFAFGRQSFATPLAPHGCYAGGLLFYPGPLPLRATPAALAFAGTASLAAAPPAQRPSQLLDEYATALASQPWLREWPATLAPVVPVRQPDGTWLLQHPAESGGLPLRFASAEAPWELLAQSGGHPMTLFGEWDGRAFRPLNSWPCQPEPEAEAAQRPELAVGGPGGAAPAAPVSVSDVAAGAVGEAAAAADYPAFSQLLRIGLLGTRQSGEVLPALPGITTPADGPEQRLLLGAGALALMQKAGFRPPAAAGAPPAPAPAEAWQPLGPLGTECFRALLAGSRFVAFRTGYWTQMEEHKRLVPPGLLVAALNNADFRLHLPGTMSALLGERGQWLAQQNPDWHAVLMPRHTSRDPATWETGNLHQRRFFIELLHKDDPEQARQLLAAALPAEPAATQAALLGELEHTVTAADAPLLLSYLTSKSKEVRQTVVPLLVRLPGAELVERLWQRALPLLTMKRPLLGRNKLLVELPEAWDKAWQADGIEQKTTSFEGGERAGWLGQLLALLPPSRWAAHLQVTAEELLVLAEATDWGPLLLRAWARAAYLHQDKAFVAPLLLRHFVQPGLLHHQQAAHLAWLLSDAEKIALLRTLLPPRTSDVPAFLPEFLNYIFAPWPADLVQAALRSIAHGLAPAVTNPYGEPHQRLSTLLYRLASYVPDDQLPACTEVLGPLAATYPPVVQLVEQFFESVRFRQQLAASLTEPPTPSLF
;
A
#
# COMPACT_ATOMS: atom_id res chain seq x y z
N MET A 1 24.67 -18.99 -9.63
CA MET A 1 23.37 -19.55 -9.17
C MET A 1 22.21 -18.73 -9.69
N ILE A 2 21.29 -19.37 -10.43
CA ILE A 2 20.04 -18.74 -10.90
C ILE A 2 19.17 -18.40 -9.69
N SER A 3 18.65 -17.18 -9.63
CA SER A 3 17.74 -16.71 -8.59
C SER A 3 16.61 -15.91 -9.22
N TYR A 4 15.44 -15.94 -8.59
CA TYR A 4 14.22 -15.31 -9.07
C TYR A 4 13.69 -14.33 -8.05
N SER A 5 13.18 -13.18 -8.50
CA SER A 5 12.41 -12.28 -7.67
C SER A 5 11.02 -12.84 -7.34
N GLU A 6 10.32 -12.27 -6.37
CA GLU A 6 8.93 -12.66 -6.09
C GLU A 6 8.00 -12.42 -7.27
N ASP A 7 8.21 -11.34 -8.04
CA ASP A 7 7.41 -11.04 -9.22
C ASP A 7 7.65 -12.07 -10.33
N GLN A 8 8.88 -12.53 -10.49
CA GLN A 8 9.21 -13.63 -11.39
C GLN A 8 8.59 -14.94 -10.89
N ALA A 9 8.70 -15.24 -9.60
CA ALA A 9 8.06 -16.41 -9.00
C ALA A 9 6.54 -16.41 -9.21
N ARG A 10 5.91 -15.24 -9.04
CA ARG A 10 4.48 -15.04 -9.31
C ARG A 10 4.14 -15.31 -10.77
N ALA A 11 4.94 -14.79 -11.69
CA ALA A 11 4.73 -15.00 -13.12
C ALA A 11 4.86 -16.48 -13.54
N PHE A 12 5.73 -17.25 -12.87
CA PHE A 12 5.90 -18.68 -13.13
C PHE A 12 4.82 -19.55 -12.46
N VAL A 13 4.25 -19.11 -11.33
CA VAL A 13 3.10 -19.78 -10.69
C VAL A 13 1.82 -19.22 -11.29
N THR A 14 1.49 -19.76 -12.45
CA THR A 14 0.40 -19.25 -13.26
C THR A 14 -0.93 -19.27 -12.46
N ASN A 15 -1.25 -20.36 -11.74
CA ASN A 15 -2.53 -20.48 -11.03
C ASN A 15 -2.59 -19.63 -9.74
N ALA A 16 -3.49 -18.62 -9.70
CA ALA A 16 -3.62 -17.69 -8.57
C ALA A 16 -3.99 -18.38 -7.24
N GLY A 17 -4.88 -19.38 -7.27
CA GLY A 17 -5.26 -20.15 -6.09
C GLY A 17 -4.11 -21.02 -5.56
N THR A 18 -3.27 -21.55 -6.44
CA THR A 18 -2.02 -22.23 -6.08
C THR A 18 -1.07 -21.27 -5.41
N TRP A 19 -0.86 -20.06 -5.97
CA TRP A 19 -0.01 -19.06 -5.34
C TRP A 19 -0.48 -18.72 -3.93
N GLN A 20 -1.77 -18.38 -3.76
CA GLN A 20 -2.35 -18.05 -2.46
C GLN A 20 -2.16 -19.18 -1.44
N ARG A 21 -2.36 -20.44 -1.84
CA ARG A 21 -2.12 -21.60 -0.97
C ARG A 21 -0.64 -21.94 -0.75
N GLY A 22 0.25 -21.46 -1.62
CA GLY A 22 1.69 -21.62 -1.53
C GLY A 22 2.36 -20.61 -0.61
N GLN A 23 1.81 -19.39 -0.48
CA GLN A 23 2.35 -18.34 0.39
C GLN A 23 2.59 -18.80 1.84
N PRO A 24 1.64 -19.49 2.53
CA PRO A 24 1.86 -19.96 3.89
C PRO A 24 2.94 -21.05 3.98
N LEU A 25 3.29 -21.70 2.87
CA LEU A 25 4.34 -22.70 2.80
C LEU A 25 5.71 -22.08 2.54
N ALA A 26 5.83 -20.83 2.12
CA ALA A 26 7.10 -20.14 1.89
C ALA A 26 7.76 -19.68 3.19
N GLN A 27 7.87 -20.59 4.16
CA GLN A 27 8.40 -20.35 5.50
C GLN A 27 9.41 -21.45 5.85
N PRO A 28 10.61 -21.12 6.38
CA PRO A 28 11.68 -22.11 6.57
C PRO A 28 11.25 -23.33 7.39
N ALA A 29 10.46 -23.12 8.45
CA ALA A 29 9.97 -24.17 9.35
C ALA A 29 9.06 -25.24 8.68
N LYS A 30 8.60 -25.00 7.44
CA LYS A 30 7.82 -25.99 6.68
C LYS A 30 8.69 -26.92 5.84
N TRP A 31 9.99 -26.67 5.75
CA TRP A 31 10.90 -27.35 4.84
C TRP A 31 12.08 -27.98 5.57
N ALA A 32 12.43 -29.20 5.16
CA ALA A 32 13.67 -29.88 5.53
C ALA A 32 14.48 -30.20 4.26
N ASN A 33 15.76 -30.55 4.42
CA ASN A 33 16.66 -30.96 3.32
C ASN A 33 16.61 -30.04 2.10
N VAL A 34 16.59 -28.73 2.35
CA VAL A 34 16.58 -27.72 1.29
C VAL A 34 17.97 -27.55 0.68
N GLY A 35 18.03 -27.49 -0.64
CA GLY A 35 19.29 -27.31 -1.35
C GLY A 35 19.10 -26.82 -2.76
N ARG A 36 20.18 -26.31 -3.34
CA ARG A 36 20.21 -25.80 -4.70
C ARG A 36 21.55 -26.03 -5.37
N THR A 37 21.50 -26.14 -6.69
CA THR A 37 22.67 -25.99 -7.56
C THR A 37 22.52 -24.69 -8.37
N ASP A 38 23.40 -24.47 -9.35
CA ASP A 38 23.21 -23.39 -10.31
C ASP A 38 21.95 -23.56 -11.18
N ALA A 39 21.45 -24.79 -11.31
CA ALA A 39 20.38 -25.13 -12.25
C ALA A 39 19.09 -25.65 -11.57
N THR A 40 19.13 -26.01 -10.29
CA THR A 40 18.03 -26.73 -9.63
C THR A 40 17.85 -26.29 -8.18
N ALA A 41 16.64 -26.43 -7.65
CA ALA A 41 16.35 -26.25 -6.22
C ALA A 41 15.40 -27.32 -5.72
N TRP A 42 15.54 -27.74 -4.46
CA TRP A 42 14.70 -28.77 -3.85
C TRP A 42 14.45 -28.52 -2.38
N GLY A 43 13.45 -29.23 -1.85
CA GLY A 43 13.14 -29.28 -0.44
C GLY A 43 12.07 -30.32 -0.11
N GLU A 44 12.03 -30.71 1.14
CA GLU A 44 11.06 -31.65 1.69
C GLU A 44 10.02 -30.90 2.52
N CYS A 45 8.80 -30.76 2.01
CA CYS A 45 7.74 -30.02 2.69
C CYS A 45 7.00 -30.91 3.70
N ALA A 46 6.89 -30.47 4.95
CA ALA A 46 6.05 -31.12 5.95
C ALA A 46 4.58 -31.10 5.50
N GLY A 47 3.95 -32.28 5.44
CA GLY A 47 2.57 -32.48 4.97
C GLY A 47 1.69 -33.16 6.01
N SER A 48 0.42 -33.42 5.65
CA SER A 48 -0.56 -34.10 6.53
C SER A 48 -0.36 -35.62 6.65
N GLY A 49 0.70 -36.18 6.06
CA GLY A 49 1.02 -37.61 6.08
C GLY A 49 2.38 -37.87 6.76
N ALA A 50 2.69 -39.16 7.00
CA ALA A 50 3.89 -39.57 7.73
C ALA A 50 5.23 -39.31 7.00
N LYS A 51 5.20 -39.03 5.68
CA LYS A 51 6.39 -38.71 4.88
C LYS A 51 6.26 -37.31 4.27
N PRO A 52 7.33 -36.49 4.27
CA PRO A 52 7.30 -35.16 3.68
C PRO A 52 7.16 -35.23 2.15
N TYR A 53 6.62 -34.18 1.55
CA TYR A 53 6.50 -34.07 0.10
C TYR A 53 7.82 -33.61 -0.51
N LEU A 54 8.42 -34.47 -1.32
CA LEU A 54 9.65 -34.20 -2.08
C LEU A 54 9.29 -33.22 -3.20
N THR A 55 9.85 -32.02 -3.17
CA THR A 55 9.57 -30.95 -4.13
C THR A 55 10.86 -30.47 -4.76
N GLY A 56 10.86 -30.29 -6.08
CA GLY A 56 12.02 -29.89 -6.86
C GLY A 56 11.64 -28.95 -8.00
N ILE A 57 12.59 -28.10 -8.38
CA ILE A 57 12.45 -27.07 -9.39
C ILE A 57 13.66 -27.16 -10.32
N ASP A 58 13.42 -27.26 -11.63
CA ASP A 58 14.43 -26.92 -12.63
C ASP A 58 14.41 -25.40 -12.81
N LEU A 59 15.50 -24.73 -12.47
CA LEU A 59 15.65 -23.27 -12.53
C LEU A 59 16.06 -22.79 -13.92
N ARG A 60 16.41 -23.66 -14.87
CA ARG A 60 16.76 -23.23 -16.24
C ARG A 60 15.53 -22.99 -17.10
N GLU A 61 14.52 -23.83 -16.90
CA GLU A 61 13.17 -23.67 -17.42
C GLU A 61 12.22 -23.94 -16.23
N PRO A 62 11.66 -22.92 -15.56
CA PRO A 62 10.92 -23.05 -14.30
C PRO A 62 9.85 -24.16 -14.34
N ALA A 63 10.27 -25.38 -13.99
CA ALA A 63 9.49 -26.59 -14.10
C ALA A 63 9.51 -27.31 -12.75
N PHE A 64 8.38 -27.90 -12.39
CA PHE A 64 8.15 -28.34 -11.03
C PHE A 64 7.93 -29.84 -10.96
N LYS A 65 8.57 -30.47 -9.98
CA LYS A 65 8.28 -31.84 -9.56
C LYS A 65 7.85 -31.81 -8.10
N CYS A 66 6.78 -32.51 -7.78
CA CYS A 66 6.37 -32.73 -6.40
C CYS A 66 5.81 -34.15 -6.26
N SER A 67 6.05 -34.80 -5.11
CA SER A 67 5.47 -36.11 -4.79
C SER A 67 4.03 -36.05 -4.25
N CYS A 68 3.43 -34.85 -4.12
CA CYS A 68 2.06 -34.71 -3.65
C CYS A 68 1.02 -35.19 -4.70
N PRO A 69 -0.18 -35.61 -4.29
CA PRO A 69 -1.20 -36.16 -5.20
C PRO A 69 -1.86 -35.11 -6.12
N SER A 70 -1.42 -33.85 -6.07
CA SER A 70 -1.98 -32.78 -6.90
C SER A 70 -1.68 -33.02 -8.37
N ARG A 71 -2.70 -32.82 -9.22
CA ARG A 71 -2.57 -32.84 -10.69
C ARG A 71 -2.27 -31.46 -11.29
N VAL A 72 -2.15 -30.42 -10.45
CA VAL A 72 -1.86 -29.03 -10.86
C VAL A 72 -0.39 -28.73 -10.55
N PHE A 73 0.39 -28.34 -11.57
CA PHE A 73 1.83 -28.02 -11.45
C PHE A 73 2.12 -26.60 -11.97
N PRO A 74 2.85 -25.75 -11.21
CA PRO A 74 3.28 -25.96 -9.82
C PRO A 74 2.08 -26.24 -8.90
N CYS A 75 2.26 -27.16 -7.95
CA CYS A 75 1.31 -27.36 -6.84
C CYS A 75 1.61 -26.34 -5.73
N LYS A 76 0.80 -26.30 -4.67
CA LYS A 76 1.04 -25.35 -3.55
C LYS A 76 2.45 -25.49 -2.95
N HIS A 77 3.01 -26.70 -2.93
CA HIS A 77 4.37 -26.95 -2.45
C HIS A 77 5.42 -26.43 -3.42
N GLY A 78 5.25 -26.64 -4.73
CA GLY A 78 6.14 -26.09 -5.76
C GLY A 78 6.14 -24.55 -5.75
N ALA A 79 4.97 -23.93 -5.62
CA ALA A 79 4.84 -22.48 -5.44
C ALA A 79 5.49 -22.00 -4.14
N GLY A 80 5.27 -22.72 -3.02
CA GLY A 80 5.88 -22.41 -1.74
C GLY A 80 7.41 -22.50 -1.75
N LEU A 81 7.98 -23.51 -2.42
CA LEU A 81 9.44 -23.68 -2.55
C LEU A 81 10.05 -22.59 -3.42
N LEU A 82 9.41 -22.25 -4.54
CA LEU A 82 9.88 -21.17 -5.42
C LEU A 82 9.86 -19.82 -4.71
N LEU A 83 8.78 -19.55 -3.97
CA LEU A 83 8.65 -18.32 -3.19
C LEU A 83 9.65 -18.29 -2.02
N LEU A 84 9.92 -19.43 -1.37
CA LEU A 84 10.97 -19.53 -0.35
C LEU A 84 12.35 -19.26 -0.96
N LEU A 85 12.64 -19.80 -2.14
CA LEU A 85 13.89 -19.56 -2.87
C LEU A 85 14.05 -18.10 -3.26
N ALA A 86 12.96 -17.46 -3.70
CA ALA A 86 12.96 -16.03 -4.05
C ALA A 86 13.20 -15.14 -2.82
N ARG A 87 12.57 -15.47 -1.69
CA ARG A 87 12.66 -14.68 -0.44
C ARG A 87 13.97 -14.89 0.31
N GLN A 88 14.42 -16.14 0.41
CA GLN A 88 15.48 -16.57 1.32
C GLN A 88 16.42 -17.59 0.64
N PRO A 89 17.11 -17.20 -0.44
CA PRO A 89 17.99 -18.10 -1.19
C PRO A 89 19.15 -18.67 -0.36
N ALA A 90 19.55 -17.98 0.71
CA ALA A 90 20.62 -18.40 1.62
C ALA A 90 20.28 -19.68 2.41
N LEU A 91 19.00 -20.03 2.55
CA LEU A 91 18.57 -21.26 3.25
C LEU A 91 18.89 -22.54 2.48
N PHE A 92 19.12 -22.43 1.17
CA PHE A 92 19.36 -23.58 0.30
C PHE A 92 20.85 -23.92 0.32
N THR A 93 21.27 -24.57 1.41
CA THR A 93 22.68 -24.89 1.68
C THR A 93 23.12 -26.24 1.11
N GLY A 94 22.19 -27.16 0.84
CA GLY A 94 22.51 -28.43 0.20
C GLY A 94 22.98 -28.24 -1.25
N SER A 95 24.17 -28.73 -1.59
CA SER A 95 24.74 -28.62 -2.95
C SER A 95 24.71 -29.93 -3.74
N THR A 96 24.44 -31.05 -3.07
CA THR A 96 24.38 -32.37 -3.71
C THR A 96 22.95 -32.71 -4.07
N GLU A 97 22.69 -32.85 -5.36
CA GLU A 97 21.34 -33.12 -5.87
C GLU A 97 20.83 -34.51 -5.44
N PRO A 98 19.59 -34.63 -4.91
CA PRO A 98 19.00 -35.92 -4.58
C PRO A 98 18.80 -36.79 -5.82
N ALA A 99 19.04 -38.10 -5.69
CA ALA A 99 18.96 -39.05 -6.81
C ALA A 99 17.61 -39.03 -7.56
N TRP A 100 16.50 -38.85 -6.86
CA TRP A 100 15.17 -38.76 -7.46
C TRP A 100 15.00 -37.52 -8.37
N LEU A 101 15.70 -36.43 -8.04
CA LEU A 101 15.65 -35.19 -8.79
C LEU A 101 16.52 -35.30 -10.05
N ALA A 102 17.72 -35.86 -9.90
CA ALA A 102 18.63 -36.16 -11.01
C ALA A 102 17.97 -37.08 -12.05
N GLU A 103 17.28 -38.13 -11.61
CA GLU A 103 16.54 -39.03 -12.52
C GLU A 103 15.43 -38.30 -13.28
N TRP A 104 14.70 -37.41 -12.61
CA TRP A 104 13.64 -36.61 -13.23
C TRP A 104 14.21 -35.63 -14.28
N LEU A 105 15.32 -34.98 -13.98
CA LEU A 105 15.99 -34.03 -14.89
C LEU A 105 16.57 -34.74 -16.11
N ALA A 106 17.23 -35.89 -15.94
CA ALA A 106 17.75 -36.68 -17.05
C ALA A 106 16.63 -37.12 -18.02
N LYS A 107 15.48 -37.56 -17.47
CA LYS A 107 14.29 -37.89 -18.28
C LYS A 107 13.72 -36.67 -19.01
N ARG A 108 13.77 -35.48 -18.39
CA ARG A 108 13.33 -34.23 -19.03
C ARG A 108 14.26 -33.80 -20.17
N GLN A 109 15.57 -33.84 -19.96
CA GLN A 109 16.56 -33.48 -20.98
C GLN A 109 16.42 -34.38 -22.22
N GLN A 110 16.29 -35.70 -22.04
CA GLN A 110 16.04 -36.63 -23.15
C GLN A 110 14.73 -36.37 -23.91
N MET A 111 13.69 -35.89 -23.21
CA MET A 111 12.40 -35.53 -23.83
C MET A 111 12.47 -34.19 -24.58
N GLN A 112 13.29 -33.25 -24.11
CA GLN A 112 13.53 -31.96 -24.76
C GLN A 112 14.38 -32.12 -26.02
N GLU A 113 15.47 -32.90 -25.97
CA GLU A 113 16.30 -33.24 -27.13
C GLU A 113 15.45 -33.87 -28.25
N LYS A 114 14.59 -34.84 -27.91
CA LYS A 114 13.64 -35.46 -28.87
C LYS A 114 12.58 -34.50 -29.43
N LYS A 115 12.27 -33.40 -28.73
CA LYS A 115 11.33 -32.36 -29.20
C LYS A 115 12.00 -31.36 -30.14
N VAL A 116 13.27 -31.03 -29.89
CA VAL A 116 14.10 -30.21 -30.78
C VAL A 116 14.36 -30.95 -32.09
N ASP A 117 14.63 -32.25 -32.05
CA ASP A 117 14.83 -33.08 -33.25
C ASP A 117 13.57 -33.27 -34.11
N LYS A 118 12.37 -33.19 -33.50
CA LYS A 118 11.08 -33.24 -34.21
C LYS A 118 10.62 -31.89 -34.80
N ALA A 119 11.34 -30.80 -34.54
CA ALA A 119 11.05 -29.46 -35.06
C ALA A 119 11.82 -29.12 -36.36
N GLY A 120 12.44 -30.12 -37.01
CA GLY A 120 12.90 -30.02 -38.41
C GLY A 120 11.75 -30.14 -39.41
N PRO A 121 11.89 -29.64 -40.65
CA PRO A 121 10.76 -29.37 -41.53
C PRO A 121 10.22 -30.65 -42.19
N GLY A 122 8.97 -30.99 -41.92
CA GLY A 122 8.24 -32.03 -42.65
C GLY A 122 6.86 -32.33 -42.05
N PRO A 123 5.75 -32.17 -42.80
CA PRO A 123 4.41 -32.34 -42.25
C PRO A 123 4.03 -33.82 -42.21
N ARG A 124 3.44 -34.29 -41.09
CA ARG A 124 2.60 -35.50 -41.17
C ARG A 124 1.44 -35.51 -40.18
N ALA A 125 0.32 -35.98 -40.72
CA ALA A 125 -1.05 -35.89 -40.28
C ALA A 125 -1.41 -36.69 -39.01
N LEU A 126 -2.45 -36.19 -38.36
CA LEU A 126 -3.20 -36.77 -37.24
C LEU A 126 -3.80 -38.14 -37.60
N ALA A 127 -3.68 -39.10 -36.67
CA ALA A 127 -4.57 -40.25 -36.56
C ALA A 127 -4.91 -40.46 -35.08
N GLY A 128 -6.21 -40.55 -34.78
CA GLY A 128 -6.80 -40.86 -33.45
C GLY A 128 -6.41 -42.26 -32.96
N GLU A 129 -6.64 -42.68 -31.72
CA GLU A 129 -7.83 -42.67 -30.83
C GLU A 129 -7.40 -43.34 -29.48
N PRO A 130 -8.28 -43.63 -28.50
CA PRO A 130 -9.42 -42.89 -27.96
C PRO A 130 -9.35 -42.72 -26.41
N ALA A 131 -10.16 -41.80 -25.89
CA ALA A 131 -10.47 -41.69 -24.46
C ALA A 131 -11.85 -42.33 -24.18
N GLY A 132 -11.90 -43.30 -23.26
CA GLY A 132 -13.12 -43.99 -22.83
C GLY A 132 -13.56 -43.60 -21.42
N ALA A 133 -14.70 -42.90 -21.37
CA ALA A 133 -15.81 -42.91 -20.40
C ALA A 133 -15.59 -43.11 -18.89
N VAL A 134 -16.14 -42.17 -18.10
CA VAL A 134 -16.93 -42.48 -16.88
C VAL A 134 -17.95 -41.37 -16.57
N VAL A 135 -19.22 -41.75 -16.78
CA VAL A 135 -20.50 -41.49 -16.07
C VAL A 135 -20.77 -40.16 -15.34
N ALA A 136 -21.93 -39.59 -15.67
CA ALA A 136 -22.57 -38.40 -15.14
C ALA A 136 -23.17 -38.56 -13.73
N ALA A 137 -23.25 -37.45 -12.99
CA ALA A 137 -24.22 -37.21 -11.92
C ALA A 137 -24.59 -35.72 -11.89
N ASP A 138 -25.90 -35.45 -11.93
CA ASP A 138 -26.56 -34.15 -12.03
C ASP A 138 -26.26 -33.18 -10.89
N ALA A 139 -26.08 -31.89 -11.24
CA ALA A 139 -26.40 -30.75 -10.37
C ALA A 139 -26.74 -29.54 -11.25
N ALA A 140 -27.93 -28.98 -11.01
CA ALA A 140 -28.59 -27.95 -11.80
C ALA A 140 -27.75 -26.68 -12.05
N GLU A 141 -27.75 -26.23 -13.30
CA GLU A 141 -27.19 -24.96 -13.77
C GLU A 141 -27.95 -23.75 -13.21
N PRO A 142 -27.27 -22.75 -12.64
CA PRO A 142 -27.73 -21.38 -12.69
C PRO A 142 -27.34 -20.76 -14.03
N ALA A 143 -28.33 -20.22 -14.74
CA ALA A 143 -28.21 -19.57 -16.04
C ALA A 143 -27.01 -18.61 -16.14
N GLN A 144 -26.12 -18.89 -17.09
CA GLN A 144 -25.06 -18.00 -17.54
C GLN A 144 -25.68 -16.82 -18.32
N PRO A 145 -25.29 -15.57 -18.07
CA PRO A 145 -25.51 -14.51 -19.05
C PRO A 145 -24.63 -14.79 -20.27
N ALA A 146 -25.23 -14.75 -21.46
CA ALA A 146 -24.61 -15.07 -22.74
C ALA A 146 -23.29 -14.30 -22.95
N ALA A 147 -22.16 -15.00 -22.85
CA ALA A 147 -20.89 -14.54 -23.35
C ALA A 147 -20.94 -14.58 -24.89
N ALA A 148 -20.64 -13.45 -25.54
CA ALA A 148 -20.52 -13.40 -27.00
C ALA A 148 -19.46 -14.41 -27.47
N GLU A 149 -19.85 -15.34 -28.34
CA GLU A 149 -18.95 -16.34 -28.92
C GLU A 149 -17.86 -15.67 -29.78
N PRO A 150 -16.56 -15.86 -29.50
CA PRO A 150 -15.50 -15.28 -30.32
C PRO A 150 -15.12 -16.22 -31.48
N GLY A 151 -15.49 -15.80 -32.69
CA GLY A 151 -14.75 -16.13 -33.92
C GLY A 151 -15.35 -17.22 -34.78
N GLU A 152 -16.38 -16.90 -35.57
CA GLU A 152 -16.57 -17.47 -36.90
C GLU A 152 -15.97 -16.53 -37.96
N GLU A 153 -15.65 -17.08 -39.14
CA GLU A 153 -15.26 -16.30 -40.31
C GLU A 153 -16.23 -15.13 -40.54
N VAL A 154 -15.69 -14.02 -41.06
CA VAL A 154 -16.47 -12.81 -41.31
C VAL A 154 -17.41 -13.06 -42.49
N THR A 155 -18.57 -13.66 -42.21
CA THR A 155 -19.58 -13.93 -43.23
C THR A 155 -20.14 -12.62 -43.78
N PRO A 156 -20.63 -12.59 -45.04
CA PRO A 156 -21.29 -11.41 -45.60
C PRO A 156 -22.43 -10.89 -44.70
N ALA A 157 -23.19 -11.80 -44.06
CA ALA A 157 -24.25 -11.46 -43.12
C ALA A 157 -23.74 -10.82 -41.81
N ARG A 158 -22.57 -11.26 -41.32
CA ARG A 158 -21.88 -10.61 -40.19
C ARG A 158 -21.42 -9.20 -40.56
N LEU A 159 -20.80 -9.03 -41.73
CA LEU A 159 -20.39 -7.71 -42.21
C LEU A 159 -21.55 -6.74 -42.39
N ALA A 160 -22.71 -7.23 -42.86
CA ALA A 160 -23.90 -6.40 -42.99
C ALA A 160 -24.40 -5.88 -41.63
N ARG A 161 -24.46 -6.74 -40.60
CA ARG A 161 -24.82 -6.33 -39.23
C ARG A 161 -23.83 -5.33 -38.64
N MET A 162 -22.54 -5.57 -38.85
CA MET A 162 -21.49 -4.64 -38.43
C MET A 162 -21.60 -3.29 -39.16
N ALA A 163 -21.90 -3.29 -40.45
CA ALA A 163 -22.11 -2.05 -41.22
C ALA A 163 -23.30 -1.26 -40.66
N GLN A 164 -24.43 -1.93 -40.39
CA GLN A 164 -25.58 -1.31 -39.74
C GLN A 164 -25.20 -0.69 -38.38
N GLY A 165 -24.48 -1.42 -37.53
CA GLY A 165 -24.02 -0.90 -36.24
C GLY A 165 -23.08 0.30 -36.37
N ALA A 166 -22.26 0.34 -37.42
CA ALA A 166 -21.38 1.46 -37.73
C ALA A 166 -22.18 2.70 -38.16
N ASP A 167 -23.23 2.53 -38.97
CA ASP A 167 -24.13 3.61 -39.40
C ASP A 167 -24.95 4.19 -38.23
N GLU A 168 -25.42 3.32 -37.33
CA GLU A 168 -26.10 3.72 -36.09
C GLU A 168 -25.16 4.50 -35.16
N LEU A 169 -23.91 4.07 -35.03
CA LEU A 169 -22.90 4.79 -34.26
C LEU A 169 -22.56 6.13 -34.91
N GLU A 170 -22.41 6.17 -36.23
CA GLU A 170 -22.17 7.42 -36.96
C GLU A 170 -23.27 8.43 -36.65
N THR A 171 -24.53 8.01 -36.78
CA THR A 171 -25.70 8.85 -36.46
C THR A 171 -25.65 9.35 -35.02
N TRP A 172 -25.32 8.48 -34.07
CA TRP A 172 -25.20 8.85 -32.67
C TRP A 172 -24.08 9.88 -32.43
N LEU A 173 -22.90 9.69 -33.03
CA LEU A 173 -21.78 10.65 -32.94
C LEU A 173 -22.16 12.03 -33.48
N LEU A 174 -22.87 12.07 -34.62
CA LEU A 174 -23.35 13.30 -35.21
C LEU A 174 -24.37 13.99 -34.30
N ASP A 175 -25.28 13.25 -33.69
CA ASP A 175 -26.26 13.81 -32.74
C ASP A 175 -25.61 14.32 -31.45
N LEU A 176 -24.52 13.70 -30.96
CA LEU A 176 -23.77 14.22 -29.82
C LEU A 176 -23.22 15.62 -30.11
N VAL A 177 -22.52 15.80 -31.23
CA VAL A 177 -21.92 17.10 -31.58
C VAL A 177 -22.96 18.10 -32.07
N ARG A 178 -24.11 17.65 -32.56
CA ARG A 178 -25.24 18.52 -32.90
C ARG A 178 -25.86 19.16 -31.68
N ASN A 179 -26.08 18.39 -30.63
CA ASN A 179 -26.72 18.82 -29.39
C ASN A 179 -25.75 19.51 -28.41
N GLY A 180 -24.44 19.26 -28.56
CA GLY A 180 -23.38 19.91 -27.79
C GLY A 180 -22.85 19.04 -26.65
N LEU A 181 -21.51 19.00 -26.52
CA LEU A 181 -20.81 18.18 -25.54
C LEU A 181 -21.05 18.65 -24.09
N ALA A 182 -21.44 19.92 -23.87
CA ALA A 182 -21.79 20.41 -22.54
C ALA A 182 -22.98 19.64 -21.93
N THR A 183 -23.87 19.10 -22.77
CA THR A 183 -25.02 18.29 -22.33
C THR A 183 -24.62 16.89 -21.83
N LEU A 184 -23.38 16.46 -22.11
CA LEU A 184 -22.88 15.13 -21.72
C LEU A 184 -22.37 15.07 -20.29
N ASP A 185 -22.11 16.23 -19.69
CA ASP A 185 -21.62 16.36 -18.32
C ASP A 185 -22.55 15.63 -17.34
N GLN A 186 -23.87 15.83 -17.50
CA GLN A 186 -24.90 15.27 -16.61
C GLN A 186 -25.45 13.90 -17.06
N GLN A 187 -24.93 13.30 -18.14
CA GLN A 187 -25.48 12.03 -18.63
C GLN A 187 -25.12 10.86 -17.70
N PRO A 188 -26.08 9.97 -17.38
CA PRO A 188 -25.80 8.81 -16.53
C PRO A 188 -24.95 7.77 -17.26
N ALA A 189 -24.31 6.86 -16.52
CA ALA A 189 -23.53 5.76 -17.12
C ALA A 189 -24.38 4.90 -18.10
N THR A 190 -25.67 4.77 -17.84
CA THR A 190 -26.64 4.07 -18.71
C THR A 190 -26.82 4.70 -20.08
N PHE A 191 -26.49 5.99 -20.26
CA PHE A 191 -26.47 6.63 -21.57
C PHE A 191 -25.43 5.98 -22.49
N TRP A 192 -24.21 5.84 -21.98
CA TRP A 192 -23.07 5.25 -22.70
C TRP A 192 -23.22 3.74 -22.85
N GLU A 193 -23.65 3.05 -21.77
CA GLU A 193 -23.78 1.59 -21.80
C GLU A 193 -24.86 1.13 -22.79
N ARG A 194 -25.96 1.87 -22.95
CA ARG A 194 -26.96 1.55 -23.99
C ARG A 194 -26.37 1.57 -25.39
N GLN A 195 -25.48 2.52 -25.70
CA GLN A 195 -24.83 2.58 -26.99
C GLN A 195 -23.78 1.48 -27.14
N ALA A 196 -22.99 1.21 -26.09
CA ALA A 196 -22.01 0.12 -26.09
C ALA A 196 -22.66 -1.26 -26.26
N ALA A 197 -23.80 -1.51 -25.60
CA ALA A 197 -24.56 -2.76 -25.75
C ALA A 197 -25.03 -2.98 -27.20
N ARG A 198 -25.59 -1.95 -27.85
CA ARG A 198 -25.97 -2.02 -29.27
C ARG A 198 -24.79 -2.34 -30.19
N LEU A 199 -23.62 -1.78 -29.89
CA LEU A 199 -22.39 -2.11 -30.64
C LEU A 199 -21.97 -3.57 -30.45
N VAL A 200 -22.14 -4.13 -29.25
CA VAL A 200 -21.91 -5.56 -29.01
C VAL A 200 -22.91 -6.41 -29.79
N ASP A 201 -24.19 -6.06 -29.77
CA ASP A 201 -25.25 -6.75 -30.53
C ASP A 201 -24.97 -6.74 -32.04
N ASN A 202 -24.43 -5.62 -32.54
CA ASN A 202 -23.99 -5.44 -33.93
C ASN A 202 -22.56 -5.94 -34.20
N GLN A 203 -21.94 -6.67 -33.27
CA GLN A 203 -20.64 -7.31 -33.42
C GLN A 203 -19.44 -6.36 -33.63
N LEU A 204 -19.48 -5.20 -32.99
CA LEU A 204 -18.42 -4.19 -32.96
C LEU A 204 -17.85 -4.00 -31.53
N PRO A 205 -17.34 -5.06 -30.88
CA PRO A 205 -16.93 -4.98 -29.48
C PRO A 205 -15.75 -4.02 -29.24
N GLY A 206 -14.90 -3.76 -30.24
CA GLY A 206 -13.81 -2.79 -30.13
C GLY A 206 -14.31 -1.35 -30.03
N LEU A 207 -15.34 -1.01 -30.80
CA LEU A 207 -16.03 0.29 -30.69
C LEU A 207 -16.84 0.38 -29.39
N ALA A 208 -17.47 -0.72 -28.95
CA ALA A 208 -18.18 -0.77 -27.67
C ALA A 208 -17.23 -0.48 -26.49
N ALA A 209 -16.05 -1.09 -26.47
CA ALA A 209 -15.02 -0.82 -25.48
C ALA A 209 -14.57 0.65 -25.51
N THR A 210 -14.43 1.24 -26.71
CA THR A 210 -14.09 2.66 -26.86
C THR A 210 -15.18 3.58 -26.30
N VAL A 211 -16.47 3.28 -26.53
CA VAL A 211 -17.58 4.05 -25.96
C VAL A 211 -17.60 3.99 -24.42
N ARG A 212 -17.34 2.81 -23.84
CA ARG A 212 -17.22 2.64 -22.39
C ARG A 212 -16.04 3.44 -21.83
N GLU A 213 -14.89 3.40 -22.50
CA GLU A 213 -13.72 4.21 -22.15
C GLU A 213 -14.05 5.72 -22.14
N LEU A 214 -14.72 6.24 -23.17
CA LEU A 214 -15.11 7.66 -23.24
C LEU A 214 -15.99 8.10 -22.07
N ALA A 215 -16.86 7.22 -21.58
CA ALA A 215 -17.72 7.52 -20.42
C ALA A 215 -16.92 7.85 -19.15
N THR A 216 -15.72 7.28 -19.01
CA THR A 216 -14.83 7.44 -17.85
C THR A 216 -14.00 8.71 -17.85
N TRP A 217 -13.87 9.40 -19.00
CA TRP A 217 -13.00 10.56 -19.11
C TRP A 217 -13.59 11.84 -18.49
N ARG A 218 -14.91 11.86 -18.29
CA ARG A 218 -15.60 12.99 -17.68
C ARG A 218 -15.08 13.18 -16.26
N HIS A 219 -14.72 14.42 -15.94
CA HIS A 219 -14.09 14.80 -14.67
C HIS A 219 -12.72 14.16 -14.36
N ALA A 220 -12.15 13.35 -15.27
CA ALA A 220 -10.83 12.77 -15.06
C ALA A 220 -9.71 13.81 -15.19
N HIS A 221 -9.89 14.82 -16.05
CA HIS A 221 -8.93 15.91 -16.29
C HIS A 221 -9.65 17.23 -16.55
N ALA A 222 -9.01 18.38 -16.28
CA ALA A 222 -9.59 19.69 -16.55
C ALA A 222 -9.86 19.94 -18.05
N ASP A 223 -9.10 19.31 -18.94
CA ASP A 223 -9.22 19.38 -20.40
C ASP A 223 -10.08 18.23 -20.98
N TRP A 224 -10.87 17.54 -20.17
CA TRP A 224 -11.69 16.40 -20.63
C TRP A 224 -12.58 16.70 -21.84
N PRO A 225 -13.21 17.89 -22.01
CA PRO A 225 -14.05 18.15 -23.18
C PRO A 225 -13.24 18.19 -24.47
N ALA A 226 -12.02 18.75 -24.42
CA ALA A 226 -11.11 18.79 -25.55
C ALA A 226 -10.67 17.37 -25.95
N ARG A 227 -10.33 16.55 -24.95
CA ARG A 227 -9.97 15.14 -25.15
C ARG A 227 -11.12 14.34 -25.74
N LEU A 228 -12.33 14.53 -25.21
CA LEU A 228 -13.52 13.86 -25.69
C LEU A 228 -13.79 14.22 -27.15
N LEU A 229 -13.79 15.50 -27.52
CA LEU A 229 -14.00 15.92 -28.91
C LEU A 229 -12.94 15.33 -29.86
N ALA A 230 -11.66 15.39 -29.48
CA ALA A 230 -10.57 14.79 -30.25
C ALA A 230 -10.81 13.31 -30.49
N ARG A 231 -11.17 12.56 -29.44
CA ARG A 231 -11.40 11.12 -29.54
C ARG A 231 -12.68 10.77 -30.30
N LEU A 232 -13.76 11.54 -30.17
CA LEU A 232 -14.95 11.37 -31.01
C LEU A 232 -14.61 11.55 -32.49
N GLY A 233 -13.74 12.51 -32.83
CA GLY A 233 -13.23 12.68 -34.20
C GLY A 233 -12.40 11.48 -34.69
N GLU A 234 -11.49 10.96 -33.86
CA GLU A 234 -10.73 9.73 -34.18
C GLU A 234 -11.63 8.50 -34.39
N VAL A 235 -12.67 8.35 -33.55
CA VAL A 235 -13.67 7.28 -33.68
C VAL A 235 -14.47 7.46 -34.96
N TYR A 236 -14.86 8.69 -35.30
CA TYR A 236 -15.55 8.98 -36.56
C TYR A 236 -14.69 8.57 -37.76
N TRP A 237 -13.39 8.89 -37.76
CA TRP A 237 -12.45 8.42 -38.78
C TRP A 237 -12.36 6.89 -38.87
N LEU A 238 -12.37 6.18 -37.73
CA LEU A 238 -12.37 4.71 -37.72
C LEU A 238 -13.68 4.13 -38.30
N VAL A 239 -14.84 4.70 -37.96
CA VAL A 239 -16.14 4.30 -38.49
C VAL A 239 -16.18 4.48 -40.00
N ARG A 240 -15.74 5.66 -40.49
CA ARG A 240 -15.65 5.95 -41.93
C ARG A 240 -14.67 5.01 -42.64
N ALA A 241 -13.52 4.70 -42.03
CA ALA A 241 -12.58 3.75 -42.58
C ALA A 241 -13.16 2.32 -42.67
N PHE A 242 -13.96 1.91 -41.68
CA PHE A 242 -14.65 0.62 -41.72
C PHE A 242 -15.73 0.54 -42.80
N GLN A 243 -16.52 1.60 -42.96
CA GLN A 243 -17.52 1.70 -44.03
C GLN A 243 -16.86 1.68 -45.42
N ASN A 244 -15.71 2.36 -45.56
CA ASN A 244 -14.97 2.46 -46.82
C ASN A 244 -13.87 1.40 -46.98
N ARG A 245 -13.87 0.35 -46.14
CA ARG A 245 -12.77 -0.63 -46.05
C ARG A 245 -12.37 -1.25 -47.39
N ALA A 246 -13.31 -1.45 -48.31
CA ALA A 246 -13.04 -2.05 -49.61
C ALA A 246 -12.05 -1.24 -50.47
N GLN A 247 -11.87 0.05 -50.18
CA GLN A 247 -10.95 0.95 -50.87
C GLN A 247 -9.57 1.05 -50.19
N LEU A 248 -9.41 0.46 -49.00
CA LEU A 248 -8.16 0.51 -48.24
C LEU A 248 -7.19 -0.58 -48.71
N LEU A 249 -5.89 -0.36 -48.48
CA LEU A 249 -4.86 -1.40 -48.67
C LEU A 249 -5.12 -2.60 -47.75
N ALA A 250 -4.79 -3.81 -48.19
CA ALA A 250 -5.09 -5.04 -47.45
C ALA A 250 -4.59 -5.03 -45.99
N ALA A 251 -3.37 -4.50 -45.75
CA ALA A 251 -2.84 -4.35 -44.40
C ALA A 251 -3.69 -3.40 -43.54
N THR A 252 -4.11 -2.26 -44.09
CA THR A 252 -4.98 -1.29 -43.42
C THR A 252 -6.38 -1.85 -43.19
N GLN A 253 -6.92 -2.66 -44.11
CA GLN A 253 -8.19 -3.35 -43.92
C GLN A 253 -8.14 -4.26 -42.68
N GLN A 254 -7.08 -5.05 -42.54
CA GLN A 254 -6.88 -5.92 -41.38
C GLN A 254 -6.74 -5.13 -40.08
N GLU A 255 -6.07 -3.98 -40.11
CA GLU A 255 -5.97 -3.10 -38.95
C GLU A 255 -7.33 -2.54 -38.54
N VAL A 256 -8.11 -2.00 -39.48
CA VAL A 256 -9.46 -1.48 -39.22
C VAL A 256 -10.37 -2.56 -38.64
N LEU A 257 -10.32 -3.78 -39.19
CA LEU A 257 -11.06 -4.93 -38.68
C LEU A 257 -10.68 -5.24 -37.22
N GLN A 258 -9.39 -5.26 -36.91
CA GLN A 258 -8.91 -5.48 -35.54
C GLN A 258 -9.38 -4.39 -34.58
N GLN A 259 -9.32 -3.12 -34.98
CA GLN A 259 -9.74 -1.98 -34.17
C GLN A 259 -11.24 -2.00 -33.84
N VAL A 260 -12.09 -2.44 -34.78
CA VAL A 260 -13.54 -2.58 -34.52
C VAL A 260 -13.90 -3.86 -33.76
N GLY A 261 -12.95 -4.76 -33.53
CA GLY A 261 -13.11 -5.96 -32.70
C GLY A 261 -13.15 -7.29 -33.47
N VAL A 262 -12.82 -7.29 -34.76
CA VAL A 262 -12.64 -8.51 -35.55
C VAL A 262 -11.18 -8.95 -35.45
N SER A 263 -10.90 -9.87 -34.53
CA SER A 263 -9.55 -10.43 -34.36
C SER A 263 -9.36 -11.67 -35.23
N LEU A 264 -8.20 -11.76 -35.88
CA LEU A 264 -7.74 -12.97 -36.54
C LEU A 264 -7.45 -14.07 -35.49
N LYS A 265 -7.84 -15.31 -35.78
CA LYS A 265 -7.54 -16.47 -34.93
C LYS A 265 -6.04 -16.77 -34.94
N LYS A 266 -5.51 -17.19 -33.79
CA LYS A 266 -4.07 -17.50 -33.65
C LYS A 266 -3.63 -18.61 -34.60
N GLU A 267 -4.52 -19.56 -34.85
CA GLU A 267 -4.29 -20.75 -35.69
C GLU A 267 -4.16 -20.40 -37.18
N ALA A 268 -4.68 -19.24 -37.61
CA ALA A 268 -4.59 -18.77 -39.00
C ALA A 268 -3.27 -18.02 -39.29
N LEU A 269 -2.59 -17.50 -38.26
CA LEU A 269 -1.37 -16.71 -38.43
C LEU A 269 -0.21 -17.45 -39.12
N PRO A 270 0.06 -18.74 -38.83
CA PRO A 270 1.15 -19.47 -39.49
C PRO A 270 0.99 -19.57 -41.01
N ALA A 271 -0.24 -19.50 -41.52
CA ALA A 271 -0.52 -19.51 -42.96
C ALA A 271 -0.26 -18.15 -43.64
N LEU A 272 -0.24 -17.06 -42.86
CA LEU A 272 -0.06 -15.71 -43.38
C LEU A 272 1.41 -15.25 -43.37
N ALA A 273 2.18 -15.67 -42.36
CA ALA A 273 3.59 -15.31 -42.25
C ALA A 273 4.37 -16.33 -41.39
N PRO A 274 5.68 -16.56 -41.68
CA PRO A 274 6.52 -17.36 -40.81
C PRO A 274 6.77 -16.66 -39.46
N PRO A 275 7.00 -17.42 -38.37
CA PRO A 275 7.35 -16.84 -37.08
C PRO A 275 8.71 -16.13 -37.16
N VAL A 276 8.80 -14.95 -36.54
CA VAL A 276 10.06 -14.22 -36.38
C VAL A 276 10.82 -14.86 -35.22
N ALA A 277 11.89 -15.58 -35.54
CA ALA A 277 12.79 -16.18 -34.56
C ALA A 277 13.78 -15.15 -34.02
N ASP A 278 13.85 -15.01 -32.70
CA ASP A 278 14.79 -14.14 -32.00
C ASP A 278 14.99 -14.60 -30.54
N GLU A 279 15.87 -13.93 -29.82
CA GLU A 279 15.93 -13.93 -28.35
C GLU A 279 15.15 -12.71 -27.85
N TRP A 280 13.94 -12.96 -27.34
CA TRP A 280 12.99 -11.94 -26.91
C TRP A 280 13.15 -11.62 -25.44
N ARG A 281 13.53 -10.38 -25.12
CA ARG A 281 13.60 -9.88 -23.74
C ARG A 281 12.29 -9.16 -23.38
N VAL A 282 11.68 -9.53 -22.25
CA VAL A 282 10.54 -8.80 -21.67
C VAL A 282 11.03 -7.46 -21.10
N LEU A 283 10.53 -6.35 -21.66
CA LEU A 283 10.90 -5.00 -21.27
C LEU A 283 9.99 -4.40 -20.21
N GLY A 284 8.68 -4.66 -20.29
CA GLY A 284 7.71 -4.12 -19.33
C GLY A 284 6.35 -4.78 -19.48
N GLN A 285 5.56 -4.74 -18.41
CA GLN A 285 4.22 -5.32 -18.38
C GLN A 285 3.24 -4.35 -17.73
N PHE A 286 2.00 -4.35 -18.22
CA PHE A 286 0.89 -3.63 -17.62
C PHE A 286 -0.31 -4.56 -17.49
N THR A 287 -0.86 -4.67 -16.28
CA THR A 287 -1.99 -5.54 -15.95
C THR A 287 -3.14 -4.70 -15.41
N TRP A 288 -4.36 -5.00 -15.83
CA TRP A 288 -5.57 -4.36 -15.34
C TRP A 288 -6.72 -5.36 -15.23
N GLU A 289 -7.75 -5.01 -14.46
CA GLU A 289 -8.93 -5.83 -14.24
C GLU A 289 -10.16 -5.18 -14.89
N GLU A 290 -11.00 -6.01 -15.50
CA GLU A 290 -12.31 -5.69 -16.09
C GLU A 290 -13.31 -6.74 -15.61
N ASP A 291 -14.10 -6.42 -14.56
CA ASP A 291 -15.04 -7.33 -13.90
C ASP A 291 -14.40 -8.64 -13.39
N ARG A 292 -14.58 -9.74 -14.13
CA ARG A 292 -14.01 -11.07 -13.84
C ARG A 292 -12.85 -11.42 -14.77
N LEU A 293 -12.40 -10.48 -15.59
CA LEU A 293 -11.34 -10.63 -16.57
C LEU A 293 -10.12 -9.85 -16.10
N THR A 294 -8.95 -10.49 -16.05
CA THR A 294 -7.67 -9.79 -15.89
C THR A 294 -6.98 -9.78 -17.25
N ALA A 295 -6.56 -8.61 -17.71
CA ALA A 295 -5.85 -8.43 -18.96
C ALA A 295 -4.42 -7.98 -18.70
N ARG A 296 -3.49 -8.41 -19.56
CA ARG A 296 -2.07 -8.06 -19.46
C ARG A 296 -1.48 -7.75 -20.84
N ARG A 297 -0.76 -6.64 -20.90
CA ARG A 297 0.12 -6.28 -22.02
C ARG A 297 1.56 -6.56 -21.60
N SER A 298 2.28 -7.33 -22.41
CA SER A 298 3.71 -7.59 -22.23
C SER A 298 4.46 -7.12 -23.46
N TRP A 299 5.40 -6.21 -23.27
CA TRP A 299 6.31 -5.76 -24.32
C TRP A 299 7.59 -6.58 -24.31
N LEU A 300 7.96 -7.09 -25.48
CA LEU A 300 9.21 -7.78 -25.71
C LEU A 300 10.01 -7.03 -26.77
N ARG A 301 11.34 -7.19 -26.71
CA ARG A 301 12.25 -6.73 -27.77
C ARG A 301 13.18 -7.85 -28.18
N GLY A 302 13.23 -8.10 -29.49
CA GLY A 302 14.17 -9.05 -30.08
C GLY A 302 15.60 -8.53 -29.97
N ARG A 303 16.53 -9.37 -29.54
CA ARG A 303 17.94 -9.00 -29.35
C ARG A 303 18.65 -8.81 -30.69
N ALA A 304 18.40 -9.69 -31.66
CA ALA A 304 19.02 -9.63 -32.98
C ALA A 304 18.30 -8.66 -33.91
N THR A 305 16.95 -8.67 -33.91
CA THR A 305 16.15 -7.84 -34.82
C THR A 305 15.91 -6.42 -34.31
N GLY A 306 16.08 -6.17 -33.00
CA GLY A 306 15.70 -4.91 -32.36
C GLY A 306 14.19 -4.64 -32.35
N ARG A 307 13.37 -5.57 -32.86
CA ARG A 307 11.93 -5.41 -33.08
C ARG A 307 11.16 -5.46 -31.78
N HIS A 308 10.18 -4.56 -31.62
CA HIS A 308 9.21 -4.62 -30.53
C HIS A 308 8.05 -5.57 -30.83
N ALA A 309 7.59 -6.28 -29.81
CA ALA A 309 6.43 -7.15 -29.87
C ALA A 309 5.51 -6.94 -28.66
N LEU A 310 4.22 -6.79 -28.91
CA LEU A 310 3.17 -6.69 -27.89
C LEU A 310 2.41 -8.02 -27.79
N VAL A 311 2.59 -8.73 -26.68
CA VAL A 311 1.78 -9.91 -26.34
C VAL A 311 0.65 -9.47 -25.42
N LEU A 312 -0.59 -9.54 -25.93
CA LEU A 312 -1.82 -9.21 -25.21
C LEU A 312 -2.52 -10.50 -24.77
N GLU A 313 -2.73 -10.65 -23.47
CA GLU A 313 -3.32 -11.86 -22.86
C GLU A 313 -4.46 -11.51 -21.91
N PHE A 314 -5.39 -12.45 -21.77
CA PHE A 314 -6.56 -12.34 -20.92
C PHE A 314 -6.68 -13.61 -20.07
N ALA A 315 -7.08 -13.46 -18.81
CA ALA A 315 -7.30 -14.54 -17.86
C ALA A 315 -8.64 -14.33 -17.14
N PHE A 316 -9.50 -15.35 -17.09
CA PHE A 316 -10.82 -15.24 -16.48
C PHE A 316 -10.85 -15.81 -15.05
N GLY A 317 -11.41 -15.06 -14.12
CA GLY A 317 -11.52 -15.42 -12.70
C GLY A 317 -10.16 -15.62 -12.05
N ARG A 318 -9.92 -16.82 -11.50
CA ARG A 318 -8.64 -17.19 -10.85
C ARG A 318 -7.66 -17.90 -11.79
N GLN A 319 -7.93 -17.89 -13.09
CA GLN A 319 -7.05 -18.47 -14.09
C GLN A 319 -5.79 -17.62 -14.26
N SER A 320 -4.80 -18.25 -14.86
CA SER A 320 -3.53 -17.65 -15.19
C SER A 320 -3.51 -17.09 -16.60
N PHE A 321 -2.53 -16.24 -16.90
CA PHE A 321 -2.13 -16.04 -18.28
C PHE A 321 -1.52 -17.31 -18.87
N ALA A 322 -1.82 -17.56 -20.15
CA ALA A 322 -1.38 -18.76 -20.85
C ALA A 322 0.15 -18.82 -21.04
N THR A 323 0.78 -17.65 -21.23
CA THR A 323 2.23 -17.53 -21.41
C THR A 323 2.87 -17.05 -20.11
N PRO A 324 3.82 -17.80 -19.53
CA PRO A 324 4.52 -17.41 -18.30
C PRO A 324 5.64 -16.39 -18.62
N LEU A 325 5.29 -15.25 -19.21
CA LEU A 325 6.20 -14.12 -19.43
C LEU A 325 6.52 -13.46 -18.10
N ALA A 326 7.74 -13.68 -17.62
CA ALA A 326 8.25 -13.15 -16.36
C ALA A 326 8.94 -11.79 -16.58
N PRO A 327 8.86 -10.87 -15.61
CA PRO A 327 9.62 -9.63 -15.64
C PRO A 327 11.11 -9.88 -15.87
N HIS A 328 11.72 -9.13 -16.80
CA HIS A 328 13.11 -9.27 -17.24
C HIS A 328 13.47 -10.65 -17.83
N GLY A 329 12.50 -11.53 -18.09
CA GLY A 329 12.74 -12.83 -18.71
C GLY A 329 13.20 -12.71 -20.17
N CYS A 330 14.11 -13.57 -20.57
CA CYS A 330 14.56 -13.76 -21.95
C CYS A 330 13.99 -15.07 -22.49
N TYR A 331 13.54 -15.07 -23.73
CA TYR A 331 12.90 -16.23 -24.36
C TYR A 331 13.43 -16.43 -25.78
N ALA A 332 14.00 -17.59 -26.06
CA ALA A 332 14.41 -17.98 -27.40
C ALA A 332 13.22 -18.59 -28.15
N GLY A 333 12.98 -18.13 -29.38
CA GLY A 333 11.99 -18.76 -30.26
C GLY A 333 11.22 -17.78 -31.14
N GLY A 334 10.08 -18.24 -31.65
CA GLY A 334 9.31 -17.58 -32.70
C GLY A 334 8.10 -16.81 -32.20
N LEU A 335 7.95 -15.55 -32.63
CA LEU A 335 6.72 -14.77 -32.50
C LEU A 335 6.00 -14.61 -33.84
N LEU A 336 4.68 -14.80 -33.85
CA LEU A 336 3.81 -14.53 -35.01
C LEU A 336 3.13 -13.18 -34.83
N PHE A 337 3.35 -12.27 -35.77
CA PHE A 337 2.78 -10.92 -35.74
C PHE A 337 1.43 -10.88 -36.48
N TYR A 338 0.48 -10.15 -35.90
CA TYR A 338 -0.79 -9.87 -36.55
C TYR A 338 -0.57 -8.91 -37.73
N PRO A 339 -1.16 -9.18 -38.90
CA PRO A 339 -0.97 -8.33 -40.08
C PRO A 339 -1.57 -6.93 -39.85
N GLY A 340 -0.91 -5.93 -40.41
CA GLY A 340 -1.26 -4.52 -40.30
C GLY A 340 -0.19 -3.66 -40.98
N PRO A 341 -0.41 -2.36 -41.19
CA PRO A 341 0.61 -1.46 -41.74
C PRO A 341 1.78 -1.29 -40.76
N LEU A 342 1.55 -1.45 -39.45
CA LEU A 342 2.61 -1.47 -38.43
C LEU A 342 2.43 -2.62 -37.43
N PRO A 343 2.85 -3.86 -37.78
CA PRO A 343 2.62 -5.05 -36.96
C PRO A 343 3.42 -5.05 -35.65
N LEU A 344 2.77 -4.64 -34.55
CA LEU A 344 3.29 -4.69 -33.17
C LEU A 344 2.73 -5.87 -32.38
N ARG A 345 1.43 -6.14 -32.51
CA ARG A 345 0.75 -7.22 -31.79
C ARG A 345 1.27 -8.57 -32.27
N ALA A 346 1.64 -9.44 -31.33
CA ALA A 346 2.13 -10.77 -31.62
C ALA A 346 1.56 -11.84 -30.67
N THR A 347 1.60 -13.09 -31.11
CA THR A 347 1.38 -14.25 -30.26
C THR A 347 2.61 -15.17 -30.29
N PRO A 348 2.98 -15.79 -29.16
CA PRO A 348 3.99 -16.83 -29.14
C PRO A 348 3.62 -18.00 -30.07
N ALA A 349 4.54 -18.41 -30.95
CA ALA A 349 4.44 -19.68 -31.69
C ALA A 349 5.11 -20.80 -30.89
N ALA A 350 6.37 -20.59 -30.53
CA ALA A 350 7.13 -21.41 -29.61
C ALA A 350 8.17 -20.53 -28.92
N LEU A 351 8.09 -20.40 -27.59
CA LEU A 351 9.07 -19.69 -26.79
C LEU A 351 9.61 -20.63 -25.71
N ALA A 352 10.94 -20.70 -25.62
CA ALA A 352 11.66 -21.39 -24.54
C ALA A 352 12.29 -20.33 -23.64
N PHE A 353 12.11 -20.46 -22.32
CA PHE A 353 12.74 -19.56 -21.37
C PHE A 353 14.26 -19.75 -21.42
N ALA A 354 14.99 -18.66 -21.65
CA ALA A 354 16.44 -18.63 -21.82
C ALA A 354 17.15 -17.95 -20.64
N GLY A 355 16.45 -17.74 -19.52
CA GLY A 355 16.97 -17.09 -18.32
C GLY A 355 16.45 -15.66 -18.12
N THR A 356 17.05 -14.94 -17.20
CA THR A 356 16.70 -13.55 -16.86
C THR A 356 17.83 -12.60 -17.28
N ALA A 357 17.48 -11.47 -17.86
CA ALA A 357 18.44 -10.42 -18.13
C ALA A 357 18.91 -9.79 -16.80
N SER A 358 20.17 -9.35 -16.77
CA SER A 358 20.69 -8.57 -15.64
C SER A 358 19.83 -7.34 -15.38
N LEU A 359 19.53 -7.10 -14.10
CA LEU A 359 18.82 -5.90 -13.64
C LEU A 359 19.65 -4.62 -13.80
N ALA A 360 20.96 -4.73 -14.04
CA ALA A 360 21.82 -3.59 -14.35
C ALA A 360 21.89 -3.30 -15.86
N ALA A 361 21.66 -4.31 -16.71
CA ALA A 361 21.81 -4.16 -18.16
C ALA A 361 20.55 -3.54 -18.79
N ALA A 362 20.53 -2.22 -18.94
CA ALA A 362 19.45 -1.52 -19.61
C ALA A 362 19.38 -1.87 -21.11
N PRO A 363 18.18 -1.93 -21.72
CA PRO A 363 18.06 -1.99 -23.18
C PRO A 363 18.56 -0.68 -23.82
N PRO A 364 18.93 -0.69 -25.12
CA PRO A 364 19.23 0.53 -25.88
C PRO A 364 18.12 1.56 -25.72
N ALA A 365 18.52 2.80 -25.42
CA ALA A 365 17.65 3.90 -25.10
C ALA A 365 17.83 5.04 -26.08
N GLN A 366 16.80 5.87 -26.19
CA GLN A 366 16.77 7.04 -27.06
C GLN A 366 16.36 8.30 -26.28
N ARG A 367 16.47 9.46 -26.92
CA ARG A 367 16.02 10.72 -26.33
C ARG A 367 14.51 10.92 -26.54
N PRO A 368 13.84 11.73 -25.71
CA PRO A 368 12.42 12.06 -25.89
C PRO A 368 12.10 12.65 -27.27
N SER A 369 12.96 13.50 -27.84
CA SER A 369 12.80 14.01 -29.21
C SER A 369 12.73 12.91 -30.27
N GLN A 370 13.62 11.92 -30.18
CA GLN A 370 13.65 10.77 -31.11
C GLN A 370 12.38 9.92 -31.01
N LEU A 371 11.87 9.71 -29.79
CA LEU A 371 10.56 9.06 -29.58
C LEU A 371 9.44 9.80 -30.32
N LEU A 372 9.40 11.13 -30.27
CA LEU A 372 8.34 11.90 -30.93
C LEU A 372 8.41 11.79 -32.46
N ASP A 373 9.62 11.82 -33.04
CA ASP A 373 9.82 11.64 -34.49
C ASP A 373 9.43 10.22 -34.94
N GLU A 374 9.84 9.20 -34.18
CA GLU A 374 9.45 7.81 -34.44
C GLU A 374 7.94 7.60 -34.32
N TYR A 375 7.31 8.20 -33.31
CA TYR A 375 5.87 8.14 -33.12
C TYR A 375 5.11 8.85 -34.23
N ALA A 376 5.57 10.01 -34.70
CA ALA A 376 4.95 10.71 -35.83
C ALA A 376 4.99 9.85 -37.10
N THR A 377 6.13 9.21 -37.37
CA THR A 377 6.32 8.29 -38.49
C THR A 377 5.40 7.06 -38.36
N ALA A 378 5.30 6.50 -37.17
CA ALA A 378 4.42 5.38 -36.87
C ALA A 378 2.94 5.76 -37.06
N LEU A 379 2.52 6.94 -36.58
CA LEU A 379 1.15 7.44 -36.68
C LEU A 379 0.74 7.71 -38.13
N ALA A 380 1.68 8.18 -38.97
CA ALA A 380 1.45 8.33 -40.40
C ALA A 380 1.17 7.00 -41.11
N SER A 381 1.77 5.91 -40.63
CA SER A 381 1.54 4.55 -41.15
C SER A 381 0.27 3.90 -40.57
N GLN A 382 -0.02 4.19 -39.30
CA GLN A 382 -1.17 3.64 -38.58
C GLN A 382 -1.84 4.71 -37.70
N PRO A 383 -2.91 5.37 -38.17
CA PRO A 383 -3.51 6.52 -37.47
C PRO A 383 -4.27 6.14 -36.19
N TRP A 384 -4.53 4.85 -35.97
CA TRP A 384 -5.23 4.35 -34.77
C TRP A 384 -4.29 3.76 -33.72
N LEU A 385 -2.99 4.06 -33.78
CA LEU A 385 -2.04 3.65 -32.74
C LEU A 385 -2.50 4.16 -31.38
N ARG A 386 -2.69 3.21 -30.46
CA ARG A 386 -3.05 3.53 -29.08
C ARG A 386 -1.81 3.80 -28.23
N GLU A 387 -0.78 2.99 -28.41
CA GLU A 387 0.36 2.91 -27.51
C GLU A 387 1.62 2.59 -28.30
N TRP A 388 2.68 3.37 -28.08
CA TRP A 388 3.97 3.24 -28.74
C TRP A 388 5.08 2.95 -27.72
N PRO A 389 5.83 1.84 -27.86
CA PRO A 389 6.85 1.46 -26.90
C PRO A 389 8.13 2.28 -27.08
N ALA A 390 8.74 2.72 -25.98
CA ALA A 390 10.05 3.37 -26.04
C ALA A 390 10.87 3.14 -24.78
N THR A 391 12.19 3.06 -24.97
CA THR A 391 13.20 3.13 -23.91
C THR A 391 13.84 4.51 -23.95
N LEU A 392 13.77 5.27 -22.86
CA LEU A 392 14.27 6.64 -22.75
C LEU A 392 15.40 6.73 -21.74
N ALA A 393 16.49 7.40 -22.09
CA ALA A 393 17.61 7.69 -21.18
C ALA A 393 18.50 8.83 -21.71
N PRO A 394 19.27 9.50 -20.83
CA PRO A 394 19.01 9.63 -19.39
C PRO A 394 17.76 10.48 -19.14
N VAL A 395 16.89 10.05 -18.22
CA VAL A 395 15.67 10.82 -17.88
C VAL A 395 15.43 10.91 -16.37
N VAL A 396 14.77 11.98 -15.93
CA VAL A 396 14.38 12.23 -14.52
C VAL A 396 12.91 12.65 -14.45
N PRO A 397 12.06 12.02 -13.62
CA PRO A 397 10.72 12.52 -13.30
C PRO A 397 10.78 13.82 -12.49
N VAL A 398 10.07 14.84 -12.91
CA VAL A 398 10.04 16.16 -12.27
C VAL A 398 8.61 16.63 -12.07
N ARG A 399 8.25 16.90 -10.81
CA ARG A 399 6.95 17.45 -10.45
C ARG A 399 6.89 18.93 -10.79
N GLN A 400 5.83 19.35 -11.46
CA GLN A 400 5.56 20.75 -11.80
C GLN A 400 4.78 21.45 -10.67
N PRO A 401 4.77 22.80 -10.62
CA PRO A 401 4.02 23.56 -9.61
C PRO A 401 2.51 23.27 -9.61
N ASP A 402 1.93 22.94 -10.77
CA ASP A 402 0.52 22.56 -10.93
C ASP A 402 0.20 21.12 -10.47
N GLY A 403 1.22 20.38 -10.01
CA GLY A 403 1.11 19.00 -9.54
C GLY A 403 1.25 17.93 -10.63
N THR A 404 1.38 18.32 -11.90
CA THR A 404 1.66 17.38 -12.99
C THR A 404 3.11 16.88 -12.94
N TRP A 405 3.38 15.77 -13.62
CA TRP A 405 4.72 15.17 -13.70
C TRP A 405 5.21 15.21 -15.14
N LEU A 406 6.45 15.67 -15.33
CA LEU A 406 7.15 15.62 -16.60
C LEU A 406 8.35 14.69 -16.51
N LEU A 407 8.64 13.97 -17.58
CA LEU A 407 9.87 13.24 -17.77
C LEU A 407 10.85 14.11 -18.54
N GLN A 408 11.93 14.53 -17.89
CA GLN A 408 12.91 15.44 -18.48
C GLN A 408 14.19 14.72 -18.86
N HIS A 409 14.76 15.09 -20.00
CA HIS A 409 16.10 14.70 -20.41
C HIS A 409 17.07 15.87 -20.13
N PRO A 410 18.23 15.66 -19.48
CA PRO A 410 19.13 16.76 -19.07
C PRO A 410 19.60 17.69 -20.20
N ALA A 411 19.69 17.19 -21.44
CA ALA A 411 20.08 17.98 -22.61
C ALA A 411 18.91 18.56 -23.43
N GLU A 412 17.66 18.36 -23.02
CA GLU A 412 16.47 18.87 -23.72
C GLU A 412 15.67 19.81 -22.82
N SER A 413 15.19 20.92 -23.36
CA SER A 413 14.46 21.94 -22.59
C SER A 413 12.99 21.58 -22.30
N GLY A 414 12.45 20.59 -23.01
CA GLY A 414 11.07 20.14 -22.89
C GLY A 414 10.95 18.79 -22.17
N GLY A 415 9.81 18.55 -21.53
CA GLY A 415 9.54 17.29 -20.83
C GLY A 415 8.29 16.57 -21.33
N LEU A 416 8.30 15.24 -21.35
CA LEU A 416 7.12 14.45 -21.70
C LEU A 416 6.18 14.35 -20.50
N PRO A 417 4.88 14.68 -20.62
CA PRO A 417 3.93 14.43 -19.54
C PRO A 417 3.92 12.97 -19.13
N LEU A 418 3.92 12.69 -17.83
CA LEU A 418 3.87 11.35 -17.28
C LEU A 418 2.44 10.98 -16.86
N ARG A 419 2.05 9.74 -17.10
CA ARG A 419 0.82 9.14 -16.58
C ARG A 419 1.15 7.87 -15.80
N PHE A 420 0.50 7.70 -14.67
CA PHE A 420 0.71 6.58 -13.76
C PHE A 420 -0.61 5.90 -13.42
N ALA A 421 -0.52 4.65 -12.93
CA ALA A 421 -1.69 3.91 -12.46
C ALA A 421 -2.17 4.38 -11.07
N SER A 422 -1.31 5.01 -10.28
CA SER A 422 -1.61 5.56 -8.95
C SER A 422 -0.90 6.90 -8.74
N ALA A 423 -1.38 7.69 -7.79
CA ALA A 423 -0.74 8.94 -7.39
C ALA A 423 0.60 8.73 -6.66
N GLU A 424 0.84 7.54 -6.13
CA GLU A 424 2.06 7.17 -5.38
C GLU A 424 3.21 6.75 -6.29
N ALA A 425 2.91 6.11 -7.43
CA ALA A 425 3.91 5.60 -8.38
C ALA A 425 5.00 6.60 -8.82
N PRO A 426 4.75 7.89 -9.10
CA PRO A 426 5.84 8.84 -9.38
C PRO A 426 6.81 9.01 -8.20
N TRP A 427 6.28 9.00 -6.97
CA TRP A 427 7.10 9.09 -5.77
C TRP A 427 7.88 7.81 -5.52
N GLU A 428 7.31 6.64 -5.82
CA GLU A 428 8.02 5.36 -5.74
C GLU A 428 9.20 5.33 -6.72
N LEU A 429 9.01 5.87 -7.92
CA LEU A 429 10.07 5.99 -8.93
C LEU A 429 11.18 6.96 -8.47
N LEU A 430 10.83 8.09 -7.85
CA LEU A 430 11.81 8.99 -7.23
C LEU A 430 12.52 8.35 -6.03
N ALA A 431 11.80 7.60 -5.19
CA ALA A 431 12.40 6.90 -4.05
C ALA A 431 13.41 5.85 -4.52
N GLN A 432 13.07 5.07 -5.55
CA GLN A 432 13.97 4.07 -6.12
C GLN A 432 15.22 4.70 -6.75
N SER A 433 15.07 5.77 -7.53
CA SER A 433 16.19 6.43 -8.20
C SER A 433 16.99 7.40 -7.34
N GLY A 434 16.40 7.93 -6.26
CA GLY A 434 17.02 8.98 -5.45
C GLY A 434 17.25 10.26 -6.24
N GLY A 435 16.46 10.52 -7.29
CA GLY A 435 16.64 11.68 -8.18
C GLY A 435 17.79 11.55 -9.18
N HIS A 436 18.51 10.43 -9.19
CA HIS A 436 19.51 10.16 -10.23
C HIS A 436 18.84 9.94 -11.61
N PRO A 437 19.48 10.37 -12.71
CA PRO A 437 19.04 10.00 -14.05
C PRO A 437 18.95 8.48 -14.22
N MET A 438 17.91 8.05 -14.92
CA MET A 438 17.60 6.64 -15.12
C MET A 438 17.27 6.31 -16.57
N THR A 439 17.22 5.02 -16.88
CA THR A 439 16.65 4.50 -18.12
C THR A 439 15.24 4.01 -17.84
N LEU A 440 14.24 4.49 -18.59
CA LEU A 440 12.84 4.08 -18.46
C LEU A 440 12.35 3.39 -19.72
N PHE A 441 11.67 2.26 -19.57
CA PHE A 441 10.84 1.70 -20.64
C PHE A 441 9.37 1.98 -20.36
N GLY A 442 8.62 2.34 -21.39
CA GLY A 442 7.20 2.70 -21.23
C GLY A 442 6.45 2.87 -22.54
N GLU A 443 5.24 3.41 -22.42
CA GLU A 443 4.26 3.56 -23.51
C GLU A 443 3.85 5.02 -23.72
N TRP A 444 4.00 5.51 -24.94
CA TRP A 444 3.52 6.82 -25.37
C TRP A 444 2.17 6.70 -26.10
N ASP A 445 1.17 7.45 -25.65
CA ASP A 445 -0.19 7.45 -26.26
C ASP A 445 -0.45 8.67 -27.19
N GLY A 446 0.59 9.43 -27.49
CA GLY A 446 0.48 10.71 -28.20
C GLY A 446 0.31 11.93 -27.30
N ARG A 447 0.18 11.75 -25.97
CA ARG A 447 0.00 12.84 -25.01
C ARG A 447 0.82 12.68 -23.74
N ALA A 448 0.91 11.46 -23.20
CA ALA A 448 1.62 11.17 -21.97
C ALA A 448 2.34 9.81 -22.02
N PHE A 449 3.53 9.78 -21.43
CA PHE A 449 4.37 8.59 -21.30
C PHE A 449 3.99 7.82 -20.03
N ARG A 450 3.75 6.52 -20.15
CA ARG A 450 3.49 5.61 -19.03
C ARG A 450 4.73 4.78 -18.75
N PRO A 451 5.45 5.00 -17.64
CA PRO A 451 6.56 4.13 -17.25
C PRO A 451 6.05 2.72 -16.91
N LEU A 452 6.75 1.71 -17.41
CA LEU A 452 6.47 0.30 -17.13
C LEU A 452 7.65 -0.42 -16.47
N ASN A 453 8.87 0.06 -16.68
CA ASN A 453 10.08 -0.51 -16.08
C ASN A 453 11.20 0.54 -16.00
N SER A 454 12.15 0.34 -15.09
CA SER A 454 13.27 1.25 -14.89
C SER A 454 14.59 0.52 -14.65
N TRP A 455 15.68 1.15 -15.05
CA TRP A 455 17.05 0.71 -14.83
C TRP A 455 17.94 1.88 -14.41
N PRO A 456 19.04 1.60 -13.69
CA PRO A 456 20.12 2.57 -13.50
C PRO A 456 20.62 3.07 -14.85
N CYS A 457 20.87 4.37 -14.96
CA CYS A 457 21.52 4.90 -16.14
C CYS A 457 22.95 4.33 -16.21
N GLN A 458 23.25 3.60 -17.28
CA GLN A 458 24.63 3.19 -17.56
C GLN A 458 25.39 4.40 -18.11
N PRO A 459 26.70 4.56 -17.83
CA PRO A 459 27.52 5.50 -18.57
C PRO A 459 27.47 5.14 -20.06
N GLU A 460 27.29 6.13 -20.94
CA GLU A 460 27.20 5.90 -22.38
C GLU A 460 28.41 5.06 -22.84
N PRO A 461 28.21 3.86 -23.43
CA PRO A 461 29.26 3.23 -24.19
C PRO A 461 29.66 4.18 -25.33
N GLU A 462 30.95 4.30 -25.62
CA GLU A 462 31.43 4.96 -26.83
C GLU A 462 30.61 4.48 -28.02
N ALA A 463 29.99 5.42 -28.73
CA ALA A 463 28.94 5.17 -29.72
C ALA A 463 29.38 4.16 -30.79
N GLU A 464 29.13 2.87 -30.57
CA GLU A 464 28.94 1.92 -31.65
C GLU A 464 27.61 2.28 -32.27
N ALA A 465 27.65 2.80 -33.50
CA ALA A 465 26.50 3.27 -34.24
C ALA A 465 25.35 2.24 -34.16
N ALA A 466 24.38 2.51 -33.29
CA ALA A 466 23.17 1.71 -33.22
C ALA A 466 22.53 1.76 -34.60
N GLN A 467 22.53 0.62 -35.29
CA GLN A 467 21.84 0.47 -36.56
C GLN A 467 20.40 0.92 -36.35
N ARG A 468 19.98 1.93 -37.14
CA ARG A 468 18.59 2.38 -37.19
C ARG A 468 17.71 1.14 -37.34
N PRO A 469 16.71 0.93 -36.48
CA PRO A 469 15.78 -0.18 -36.69
C PRO A 469 15.08 0.07 -38.03
N GLU A 470 15.26 -0.83 -39.00
CA GLU A 470 14.39 -0.87 -40.17
C GLU A 470 12.97 -1.17 -39.66
N LEU A 471 12.08 -0.20 -39.83
CA LEU A 471 10.64 -0.44 -39.76
C LEU A 471 10.31 -1.45 -40.86
N ALA A 472 10.22 -2.73 -40.50
CA ALA A 472 9.89 -3.79 -41.43
C ALA A 472 8.44 -3.62 -41.90
N VAL A 473 8.25 -2.92 -43.02
CA VAL A 473 7.01 -2.87 -43.78
C VAL A 473 6.79 -4.26 -44.38
N GLY A 474 5.78 -4.99 -43.89
CA GLY A 474 5.59 -6.40 -44.21
C GLY A 474 5.06 -6.63 -45.64
N GLY A 475 5.73 -7.49 -46.41
CA GLY A 475 5.20 -8.13 -47.62
C GLY A 475 5.98 -9.40 -47.97
N PRO A 476 5.34 -10.55 -48.27
CA PRO A 476 6.04 -11.78 -48.63
C PRO A 476 6.36 -11.79 -50.14
N GLY A 477 7.65 -11.97 -50.47
CA GLY A 477 8.14 -12.56 -51.73
C GLY A 477 7.46 -12.15 -53.04
N GLY A 478 7.86 -11.00 -53.59
CA GLY A 478 7.69 -10.64 -54.99
C GLY A 478 8.49 -9.37 -55.24
N ALA A 479 9.41 -9.41 -56.22
CA ALA A 479 10.32 -8.34 -56.71
C ALA A 479 10.42 -7.08 -55.83
N ALA A 480 11.63 -6.81 -55.31
CA ALA A 480 12.01 -5.62 -54.55
C ALA A 480 11.03 -4.45 -54.79
N PRO A 481 10.24 -4.03 -53.78
CA PRO A 481 9.42 -2.86 -53.96
C PRO A 481 10.37 -1.73 -54.32
N ALA A 482 9.99 -0.91 -55.30
CA ALA A 482 10.67 0.35 -55.53
C ALA A 482 10.91 1.02 -54.16
N ALA A 483 12.11 1.59 -53.98
CA ALA A 483 12.52 2.33 -52.80
C ALA A 483 11.32 3.04 -52.14
N PRO A 484 11.26 3.11 -50.79
CA PRO A 484 10.17 3.78 -50.09
C PRO A 484 9.87 5.05 -50.86
N VAL A 485 8.65 5.14 -51.41
CA VAL A 485 8.22 6.34 -52.09
C VAL A 485 8.41 7.40 -51.03
N SER A 486 9.46 8.19 -51.22
CA SER A 486 9.78 9.28 -50.34
C SER A 486 8.50 10.10 -50.28
N VAL A 487 8.19 10.66 -49.13
CA VAL A 487 7.03 11.55 -48.95
C VAL A 487 7.12 12.77 -49.91
N SER A 488 8.15 12.84 -50.76
CA SER A 488 8.24 13.64 -51.97
C SER A 488 7.37 13.21 -53.15
N ASP A 489 6.84 11.99 -53.34
CA ASP A 489 6.30 11.61 -54.67
C ASP A 489 4.84 11.15 -54.75
N VAL A 490 4.05 11.28 -53.67
CA VAL A 490 2.56 11.18 -53.76
C VAL A 490 1.84 12.48 -53.34
N ALA A 491 2.59 13.57 -53.06
CA ALA A 491 2.00 14.92 -52.93
C ALA A 491 2.99 16.09 -53.17
N ALA A 492 4.09 15.93 -53.91
CA ALA A 492 4.94 17.09 -54.27
C ALA A 492 4.46 17.89 -55.48
N GLY A 493 3.32 17.55 -56.06
CA GLY A 493 2.59 18.48 -56.93
C GLY A 493 1.64 19.34 -56.08
N ALA A 494 2.12 20.46 -55.55
CA ALA A 494 1.36 21.57 -54.93
C ALA A 494 1.18 21.65 -53.39
N VAL A 495 1.64 20.70 -52.57
CA VAL A 495 1.40 20.77 -51.09
C VAL A 495 2.62 21.21 -50.27
N GLY A 496 3.84 21.04 -50.79
CA GLY A 496 5.10 21.17 -50.02
C GLY A 496 5.48 22.59 -49.56
N GLU A 497 5.18 23.63 -50.34
CA GLU A 497 5.50 25.02 -49.94
C GLU A 497 4.32 25.74 -49.27
N ALA A 498 3.08 25.30 -49.52
CA ALA A 498 1.88 25.90 -48.92
C ALA A 498 1.63 25.47 -47.46
N ALA A 499 2.03 24.25 -47.08
CA ALA A 499 1.76 23.70 -45.74
C ALA A 499 2.62 24.33 -44.62
N ALA A 500 3.83 24.81 -44.93
CA ALA A 500 4.70 25.46 -43.94
C ALA A 500 4.22 26.86 -43.52
N ALA A 501 3.29 27.46 -44.27
CA ALA A 501 2.70 28.78 -44.02
C ALA A 501 1.17 28.73 -43.82
N ALA A 502 0.56 27.54 -43.73
CA ALA A 502 -0.88 27.40 -43.60
C ALA A 502 -1.33 27.61 -42.15
N ASP A 503 -2.13 28.67 -41.90
CA ASP A 503 -2.80 28.90 -40.63
C ASP A 503 -3.89 27.84 -40.40
N TYR A 504 -3.53 26.72 -39.76
CA TYR A 504 -4.50 25.74 -39.29
C TYR A 504 -5.41 26.35 -38.19
N PRO A 505 -6.72 26.04 -38.19
CA PRO A 505 -7.61 26.57 -37.16
C PRO A 505 -7.24 26.04 -35.76
N ALA A 506 -7.35 26.91 -34.76
CA ALA A 506 -7.09 26.52 -33.38
C ALA A 506 -8.12 25.48 -32.91
N PHE A 507 -7.65 24.41 -32.25
CA PHE A 507 -8.54 23.37 -31.71
C PHE A 507 -9.57 23.93 -30.71
N SER A 508 -9.24 25.03 -30.03
CA SER A 508 -10.16 25.76 -29.14
C SER A 508 -11.40 26.30 -29.86
N GLN A 509 -11.30 26.65 -31.16
CA GLN A 509 -12.43 27.06 -31.97
C GLN A 509 -13.39 25.87 -32.19
N LEU A 510 -12.87 24.71 -32.60
CA LEU A 510 -13.68 23.50 -32.77
C LEU A 510 -14.30 23.05 -31.44
N LEU A 511 -13.55 23.17 -30.34
CA LEU A 511 -14.03 22.85 -29.00
C LEU A 511 -15.20 23.74 -28.59
N ARG A 512 -15.12 25.05 -28.83
CA ARG A 512 -16.21 25.99 -28.55
C ARG A 512 -17.49 25.59 -29.30
N ILE A 513 -17.37 25.32 -30.60
CA ILE A 513 -18.49 24.87 -31.43
C ILE A 513 -19.04 23.53 -30.91
N GLY A 514 -18.17 22.57 -30.58
CA GLY A 514 -18.56 21.26 -30.06
C GLY A 514 -19.22 21.33 -28.68
N LEU A 515 -18.81 22.22 -27.79
CA LEU A 515 -19.43 22.42 -26.47
C LEU A 515 -20.86 22.96 -26.57
N LEU A 516 -21.07 23.98 -27.41
CA LEU A 516 -22.39 24.60 -27.68
C LEU A 516 -23.29 23.68 -28.54
N GLY A 517 -22.68 22.87 -29.40
CA GLY A 517 -23.35 22.07 -30.41
C GLY A 517 -23.48 22.81 -31.74
N THR A 518 -23.30 22.10 -32.85
CA THR A 518 -23.33 22.70 -34.21
C THR A 518 -24.67 23.36 -34.53
N ARG A 519 -25.77 22.89 -33.93
CA ARG A 519 -27.11 23.49 -34.10
C ARG A 519 -27.20 24.88 -33.49
N GLN A 520 -26.55 25.10 -32.34
CA GLN A 520 -26.71 26.32 -31.54
C GLN A 520 -25.60 27.34 -31.77
N SER A 521 -24.40 26.89 -32.14
CA SER A 521 -23.22 27.76 -32.28
C SER A 521 -23.40 28.84 -33.36
N GLY A 522 -23.98 28.50 -34.52
CA GLY A 522 -24.10 29.41 -35.67
C GLY A 522 -22.77 29.81 -36.33
N GLU A 523 -21.63 29.41 -35.77
CA GLU A 523 -20.31 29.69 -36.32
C GLU A 523 -19.99 28.80 -37.53
N VAL A 524 -19.28 29.36 -38.51
CA VAL A 524 -18.79 28.61 -39.67
C VAL A 524 -17.59 27.77 -39.24
N LEU A 525 -17.66 26.46 -39.47
CA LEU A 525 -16.54 25.56 -39.25
C LEU A 525 -15.40 25.87 -40.23
N PRO A 526 -14.17 26.09 -39.74
CA PRO A 526 -13.04 26.40 -40.60
C PRO A 526 -12.67 25.19 -41.48
N ALA A 527 -12.25 25.47 -42.71
CA ALA A 527 -11.66 24.45 -43.57
C ALA A 527 -10.26 24.09 -43.06
N LEU A 528 -9.86 22.82 -43.24
CA LEU A 528 -8.50 22.38 -42.94
C LEU A 528 -7.64 22.47 -44.21
N PRO A 529 -6.58 23.30 -44.23
CA PRO A 529 -5.67 23.37 -45.36
C PRO A 529 -5.09 22.00 -45.70
N GLY A 530 -5.17 21.60 -46.98
CA GLY A 530 -4.63 20.34 -47.49
C GLY A 530 -5.46 19.08 -47.16
N ILE A 531 -6.60 19.19 -46.46
CA ILE A 531 -7.47 18.06 -46.14
C ILE A 531 -8.85 18.31 -46.76
N THR A 532 -9.12 17.66 -47.89
CA THR A 532 -10.44 17.67 -48.53
C THR A 532 -11.19 16.39 -48.18
N THR A 533 -12.17 16.50 -47.30
CA THR A 533 -13.08 15.39 -46.96
C THR A 533 -14.51 15.77 -47.36
N PRO A 534 -15.22 14.92 -48.12
CA PRO A 534 -16.63 15.13 -48.38
C PRO A 534 -17.38 15.14 -47.05
N ALA A 535 -18.15 16.21 -46.81
CA ALA A 535 -18.95 16.34 -45.61
C ALA A 535 -20.33 16.90 -45.96
N ASP A 536 -21.37 16.16 -45.61
CA ASP A 536 -22.76 16.45 -45.94
C ASP A 536 -23.37 17.52 -45.01
N GLY A 537 -22.67 17.89 -43.93
CA GLY A 537 -23.18 18.80 -42.91
C GLY A 537 -22.10 19.35 -41.96
N PRO A 538 -22.48 20.27 -41.05
CA PRO A 538 -21.55 20.83 -40.07
C PRO A 538 -21.09 19.79 -39.03
N GLU A 539 -21.93 18.82 -38.64
CA GLU A 539 -21.55 17.78 -37.66
C GLU A 539 -20.39 16.92 -38.18
N GLN A 540 -20.48 16.47 -39.43
CA GLN A 540 -19.41 15.69 -40.07
C GLN A 540 -18.14 16.52 -40.20
N ARG A 541 -18.24 17.79 -40.64
CA ARG A 541 -17.09 18.71 -40.73
C ARG A 541 -16.39 18.89 -39.38
N LEU A 542 -17.15 19.02 -38.30
CA LEU A 542 -16.60 19.16 -36.96
C LEU A 542 -15.84 17.89 -36.52
N LEU A 543 -16.42 16.71 -36.70
CA LEU A 543 -15.77 15.45 -36.31
C LEU A 543 -14.53 15.14 -37.16
N LEU A 544 -14.62 15.32 -38.48
CA LEU A 544 -13.49 15.17 -39.40
C LEU A 544 -12.35 16.13 -39.04
N GLY A 545 -12.70 17.40 -38.80
CA GLY A 545 -11.77 18.44 -38.42
C GLY A 545 -11.10 18.18 -37.07
N ALA A 546 -11.89 17.81 -36.06
CA ALA A 546 -11.40 17.49 -34.72
C ALA A 546 -10.46 16.28 -34.74
N GLY A 547 -10.81 15.21 -35.47
CA GLY A 547 -9.97 14.01 -35.58
C GLY A 547 -8.67 14.27 -36.34
N ALA A 548 -8.72 15.01 -37.44
CA ALA A 548 -7.52 15.36 -38.20
C ALA A 548 -6.55 16.23 -37.38
N LEU A 549 -7.06 17.29 -36.74
CA LEU A 549 -6.25 18.13 -35.85
C LEU A 549 -5.72 17.36 -34.65
N ALA A 550 -6.49 16.42 -34.09
CA ALA A 550 -6.04 15.58 -32.99
C ALA A 550 -4.84 14.70 -33.41
N LEU A 551 -4.88 14.09 -34.59
CA LEU A 551 -3.76 13.32 -35.14
C LEU A 551 -2.55 14.20 -35.45
N MET A 552 -2.77 15.40 -36.02
CA MET A 552 -1.71 16.38 -36.25
C MET A 552 -1.05 16.86 -34.95
N GLN A 553 -1.84 17.09 -33.89
CA GLN A 553 -1.32 17.45 -32.56
C GLN A 553 -0.52 16.32 -31.92
N LYS A 554 -0.92 15.06 -32.13
CA LYS A 554 -0.19 13.88 -31.67
C LYS A 554 1.14 13.72 -32.42
N ALA A 555 1.14 13.85 -33.75
CA ALA A 555 2.35 13.74 -34.57
C ALA A 555 3.31 14.93 -34.37
N GLY A 556 2.77 16.14 -34.28
CA GLY A 556 3.52 17.37 -34.05
C GLY A 556 3.61 17.77 -32.58
N PHE A 557 3.53 16.81 -31.65
CA PHE A 557 3.53 17.10 -30.21
C PHE A 557 4.81 17.85 -29.84
N ARG A 558 4.63 19.02 -29.20
CA ARG A 558 5.74 19.82 -28.68
C ARG A 558 5.77 19.69 -27.16
N PRO A 559 6.82 19.10 -26.57
CA PRO A 559 6.95 19.01 -25.13
C PRO A 559 6.82 20.38 -24.46
N PRO A 560 6.00 20.52 -23.41
CA PRO A 560 5.97 21.75 -22.62
C PRO A 560 7.35 22.01 -22.02
N ALA A 561 7.68 23.30 -21.90
CA ALA A 561 8.87 23.71 -21.16
C ALA A 561 8.71 23.33 -19.69
N ALA A 562 9.77 22.80 -19.10
CA ALA A 562 9.81 22.54 -17.67
C ALA A 562 9.84 23.85 -16.87
N ALA A 563 9.01 23.98 -15.84
CA ALA A 563 9.02 25.14 -14.95
C ALA A 563 10.21 25.16 -13.97
N GLY A 564 10.99 24.07 -13.88
CA GLY A 564 12.13 23.94 -12.99
C GLY A 564 13.07 22.81 -13.39
N ALA A 565 14.32 22.91 -12.91
CA ALA A 565 15.33 21.88 -13.10
C ALA A 565 14.94 20.58 -12.36
N PRO A 566 15.46 19.43 -12.81
CA PRO A 566 15.35 18.19 -12.04
C PRO A 566 15.89 18.37 -10.62
N PRO A 567 15.32 17.68 -9.61
CA PRO A 567 15.85 17.74 -8.27
C PRO A 567 17.29 17.21 -8.24
N ALA A 568 18.14 17.85 -7.42
CA ALA A 568 19.48 17.31 -7.19
C ALA A 568 19.36 15.89 -6.61
N PRO A 569 20.24 14.95 -7.00
CA PRO A 569 20.20 13.60 -6.45
C PRO A 569 20.35 13.58 -4.92
N ALA A 570 19.73 12.59 -4.28
CA ALA A 570 19.81 12.36 -2.86
C ALA A 570 21.27 12.12 -2.43
N PRO A 571 21.69 12.60 -1.25
CA PRO A 571 23.02 12.31 -0.72
C PRO A 571 23.25 10.80 -0.53
N ALA A 572 24.52 10.40 -0.46
CA ALA A 572 24.89 9.02 -0.19
C ALA A 572 24.51 8.60 1.23
N GLU A 573 23.99 7.38 1.37
CA GLU A 573 23.58 6.86 2.67
C GLU A 573 24.78 6.51 3.56
N ALA A 574 24.67 6.81 4.86
CA ALA A 574 25.67 6.41 5.85
C ALA A 574 25.42 4.97 6.38
N TRP A 575 24.17 4.51 6.33
CA TRP A 575 23.70 3.24 6.89
C TRP A 575 23.17 2.32 5.79
N GLN A 576 23.03 1.03 6.09
CA GLN A 576 22.55 0.06 5.10
C GLN A 576 21.04 -0.16 5.22
N PRO A 577 20.30 -0.26 4.10
CA PRO A 577 18.89 -0.60 4.15
C PRO A 577 18.66 -2.02 4.68
N LEU A 578 17.44 -2.30 5.11
CA LEU A 578 17.02 -3.67 5.46
C LEU A 578 17.22 -4.63 4.27
N GLY A 579 17.54 -5.89 4.58
CA GLY A 579 17.63 -6.97 3.61
C GLY A 579 16.25 -7.46 3.13
N PRO A 580 16.19 -8.51 2.30
CA PRO A 580 14.93 -9.07 1.81
C PRO A 580 13.93 -9.45 2.92
N LEU A 581 14.36 -10.19 3.95
CA LEU A 581 13.51 -10.55 5.08
C LEU A 581 13.05 -9.30 5.84
N GLY A 582 13.97 -8.36 6.09
CA GLY A 582 13.64 -7.10 6.76
C GLY A 582 12.65 -6.25 5.99
N THR A 583 12.75 -6.21 4.66
CA THR A 583 11.80 -5.52 3.77
C THR A 583 10.39 -6.10 3.92
N GLU A 584 10.25 -7.43 3.93
CA GLU A 584 8.95 -8.08 4.13
C GLU A 584 8.38 -7.85 5.53
N CYS A 585 9.23 -7.99 6.55
CA CYS A 585 8.84 -7.72 7.93
C CYS A 585 8.38 -6.27 8.12
N PHE A 586 9.12 -5.31 7.57
CA PHE A 586 8.77 -3.90 7.64
C PHE A 586 7.45 -3.62 6.90
N ARG A 587 7.24 -4.19 5.72
CA ARG A 587 5.96 -4.10 5.01
C ARG A 587 4.80 -4.67 5.84
N ALA A 588 5.00 -5.82 6.48
CA ALA A 588 4.00 -6.42 7.36
C ALA A 588 3.73 -5.56 8.60
N LEU A 589 4.73 -4.85 9.12
CA LEU A 589 4.54 -3.87 10.21
C LEU A 589 3.73 -2.66 9.75
N LEU A 590 3.93 -2.17 8.53
CA LEU A 590 3.11 -1.08 7.97
C LEU A 590 1.66 -1.53 7.72
N ALA A 591 1.44 -2.82 7.44
CA ALA A 591 0.14 -3.37 7.10
C ALA A 591 -0.72 -3.71 8.33
N GLY A 592 -1.84 -3.01 8.51
CA GLY A 592 -2.90 -3.36 9.48
C GLY A 592 -2.49 -3.31 10.96
N SER A 593 -3.33 -3.86 11.85
CA SER A 593 -3.12 -3.85 13.31
C SER A 593 -2.47 -5.12 13.87
N ARG A 594 -2.27 -6.15 13.03
CA ARG A 594 -1.88 -7.50 13.46
C ARG A 594 -0.58 -7.54 14.27
N PHE A 595 0.43 -6.79 13.83
CA PHE A 595 1.76 -6.78 14.43
C PHE A 595 2.11 -5.45 15.10
N VAL A 596 1.09 -4.66 15.47
CA VAL A 596 1.28 -3.30 16.01
C VAL A 596 2.17 -3.26 17.26
N ALA A 597 2.10 -4.26 18.15
CA ALA A 597 2.93 -4.31 19.37
C ALA A 597 4.44 -4.42 19.09
N PHE A 598 4.85 -4.86 17.90
CA PHE A 598 6.26 -5.01 17.55
C PHE A 598 6.87 -3.76 16.92
N ARG A 599 6.04 -2.79 16.47
CA ARG A 599 6.50 -1.63 15.69
C ARG A 599 7.55 -0.81 16.40
N THR A 600 7.20 -0.23 17.55
CA THR A 600 8.08 0.70 18.28
C THR A 600 9.38 0.01 18.68
N GLY A 601 9.30 -1.20 19.24
CA GLY A 601 10.49 -1.96 19.63
C GLY A 601 11.40 -2.29 18.45
N TYR A 602 10.83 -2.69 17.31
CA TYR A 602 11.62 -2.99 16.12
C TYR A 602 12.25 -1.74 15.50
N TRP A 603 11.54 -0.60 15.44
CA TRP A 603 12.11 0.64 14.91
C TRP A 603 13.28 1.15 15.77
N THR A 604 13.19 1.03 17.10
CA THR A 604 14.35 1.31 17.98
C THR A 604 15.52 0.37 17.68
N GLN A 605 15.26 -0.93 17.52
CA GLN A 605 16.31 -1.90 17.20
C GLN A 605 16.95 -1.64 15.83
N MET A 606 16.18 -1.17 14.84
CA MET A 606 16.74 -0.76 13.53
C MET A 606 17.77 0.35 13.70
N GLU A 607 17.50 1.35 14.55
CA GLU A 607 18.43 2.45 14.80
C GLU A 607 19.71 1.95 15.51
N GLU A 608 19.55 1.12 16.55
CA GLU A 608 20.68 0.51 17.28
C GLU A 608 21.59 -0.29 16.34
N HIS A 609 21.00 -0.98 15.35
CA HIS A 609 21.71 -1.77 14.34
C HIS A 609 22.07 -0.96 13.09
N LYS A 610 21.79 0.36 13.07
CA LYS A 610 22.06 1.26 11.95
C LYS A 610 21.48 0.76 10.62
N ARG A 611 20.20 0.42 10.63
CA ARG A 611 19.43 -0.08 9.49
C ARG A 611 18.42 0.95 8.98
N LEU A 612 18.36 1.11 7.66
CA LEU A 612 17.45 2.04 7.00
C LEU A 612 16.20 1.35 6.45
N VAL A 613 15.13 2.12 6.31
CA VAL A 613 13.98 1.74 5.49
C VAL A 613 14.42 1.54 4.04
N PRO A 614 14.12 0.39 3.40
CA PRO A 614 14.46 0.16 1.99
C PRO A 614 13.84 1.24 1.08
N PRO A 615 14.52 1.70 0.02
CA PRO A 615 14.01 2.71 -0.90
C PRO A 615 12.60 2.41 -1.44
N GLY A 616 12.33 1.15 -1.79
CA GLY A 616 11.02 0.70 -2.28
C GLY A 616 9.88 0.74 -1.25
N LEU A 617 10.17 1.02 0.03
CA LEU A 617 9.16 1.16 1.09
C LEU A 617 9.10 2.58 1.68
N LEU A 618 9.94 3.52 1.22
CA LEU A 618 9.95 4.89 1.75
C LEU A 618 8.60 5.59 1.60
N VAL A 619 7.95 5.49 0.42
CA VAL A 619 6.64 6.09 0.19
C VAL A 619 5.58 5.48 1.10
N ALA A 620 5.54 4.15 1.21
CA ALA A 620 4.61 3.45 2.10
C ALA A 620 4.82 3.84 3.57
N ALA A 621 6.08 4.01 4.00
CA ALA A 621 6.43 4.46 5.34
C ALA A 621 5.97 5.91 5.60
N LEU A 622 6.27 6.82 4.67
CA LEU A 622 5.88 8.24 4.76
C LEU A 622 4.36 8.44 4.71
N ASN A 623 3.61 7.57 4.04
CA ASN A 623 2.15 7.61 4.02
C ASN A 623 1.49 6.97 5.27
N ASN A 624 2.24 6.21 6.08
CA ASN A 624 1.70 5.52 7.25
C ASN A 624 1.58 6.47 8.45
N ALA A 625 0.36 6.68 8.93
CA ALA A 625 0.08 7.60 10.04
C ALA A 625 0.77 7.19 11.36
N ASP A 626 0.80 5.89 11.68
CA ASP A 626 1.44 5.42 12.91
C ASP A 626 2.95 5.60 12.84
N PHE A 627 3.56 5.30 11.69
CA PHE A 627 4.97 5.59 11.42
C PHE A 627 5.26 7.09 11.56
N ARG A 628 4.36 7.97 11.08
CA ARG A 628 4.46 9.43 11.24
C ARG A 628 4.22 9.94 12.67
N LEU A 629 3.38 9.27 13.46
CA LEU A 629 3.10 9.65 14.86
C LEU A 629 4.28 9.35 15.78
N HIS A 630 5.03 8.30 15.48
CA HIS A 630 6.22 7.89 16.23
C HIS A 630 7.51 8.62 15.80
N LEU A 631 7.37 9.72 15.05
CA LEU A 631 8.46 10.51 14.47
C LEU A 631 8.99 11.65 15.36
N PRO A 632 9.62 11.33 16.51
CA PRO A 632 10.54 12.29 17.10
C PRO A 632 11.83 11.71 17.70
N GLY A 633 12.95 12.09 17.08
CA GLY A 633 14.32 11.91 17.59
C GLY A 633 15.10 10.77 16.94
N THR A 634 14.46 9.62 16.70
CA THR A 634 15.13 8.38 16.27
C THR A 634 14.76 7.93 14.84
N MET A 635 13.60 8.35 14.32
CA MET A 635 13.07 7.88 13.02
C MET A 635 13.59 8.61 11.77
N SER A 636 14.10 9.85 11.88
CA SER A 636 14.75 10.52 10.73
C SER A 636 15.99 9.75 10.29
N ALA A 637 16.72 9.18 11.26
CA ALA A 637 17.86 8.31 11.00
C ALA A 637 17.44 7.03 10.25
N LEU A 638 16.26 6.45 10.56
CA LEU A 638 15.74 5.27 9.86
C LEU A 638 15.35 5.55 8.40
N LEU A 639 14.88 6.77 8.11
CA LEU A 639 14.55 7.19 6.74
C LEU A 639 15.80 7.43 5.89
N GLY A 640 16.94 7.69 6.52
CA GLY A 640 18.20 7.99 5.83
C GLY A 640 18.17 9.33 5.10
N GLU A 641 19.21 9.58 4.31
CA GLU A 641 19.34 10.79 3.50
C GLU A 641 18.28 10.83 2.39
N ARG A 642 18.00 9.69 1.78
CA ARG A 642 17.04 9.56 0.69
C ARG A 642 15.60 9.77 1.14
N GLY A 643 15.20 9.24 2.30
CA GLY A 643 13.86 9.45 2.83
C GLY A 643 13.60 10.90 3.23
N GLN A 644 14.61 11.57 3.79
CA GLN A 644 14.56 13.01 4.08
C GLN A 644 14.50 13.84 2.80
N TRP A 645 15.37 13.56 1.83
CA TRP A 645 15.33 14.20 0.51
C TRP A 645 13.97 14.04 -0.17
N LEU A 646 13.38 12.84 -0.11
CA LEU A 646 12.07 12.57 -0.70
C LEU A 646 10.96 13.36 0.01
N ALA A 647 11.00 13.47 1.33
CA ALA A 647 10.05 14.25 2.11
C ALA A 647 10.12 15.76 1.80
N GLN A 648 11.29 16.29 1.40
CA GLN A 648 11.44 17.70 1.00
C GLN A 648 10.69 18.02 -0.29
N GLN A 649 10.46 17.01 -1.12
CA GLN A 649 9.80 17.19 -2.41
C GLN A 649 8.28 17.14 -2.33
N ASN A 650 7.71 16.59 -1.25
CA ASN A 650 6.27 16.44 -1.08
C ASN A 650 5.75 17.25 0.14
N PRO A 651 4.95 18.31 -0.08
CA PRO A 651 4.27 19.08 0.98
C PRO A 651 3.68 18.24 2.11
N ASP A 652 3.01 17.13 1.77
CA ASP A 652 2.29 16.29 2.74
C ASP A 652 3.22 15.56 3.73
N TRP A 653 4.51 15.46 3.41
CA TRP A 653 5.52 14.79 4.24
C TRP A 653 6.41 15.76 5.01
N HIS A 654 6.24 17.08 4.87
CA HIS A 654 7.12 18.07 5.52
C HIS A 654 7.11 18.00 7.06
N ALA A 655 6.02 17.52 7.66
CA ALA A 655 5.95 17.28 9.10
C ALA A 655 7.06 16.33 9.61
N VAL A 656 7.56 15.44 8.74
CA VAL A 656 8.65 14.50 9.02
C VAL A 656 10.02 15.17 9.06
N LEU A 657 10.18 16.29 8.33
CA LEU A 657 11.41 17.06 8.25
C LEU A 657 11.57 18.07 9.36
N MET A 658 10.46 18.45 9.99
CA MET A 658 10.51 19.30 11.16
C MET A 658 11.25 18.51 12.24
N PRO A 659 12.39 19.01 12.75
CA PRO A 659 12.88 18.53 14.03
C PRO A 659 11.69 18.56 15.00
N ARG A 660 11.59 17.61 15.95
CA ARG A 660 10.84 17.97 17.17
C ARG A 660 11.35 19.32 17.60
N HIS A 661 10.47 20.17 18.13
CA HIS A 661 10.81 21.48 18.67
C HIS A 661 11.86 21.40 19.80
N THR A 662 13.08 20.96 19.50
CA THR A 662 14.32 21.26 20.22
C THR A 662 14.69 22.72 20.05
N SER A 663 13.80 23.52 19.44
CA SER A 663 13.87 24.96 19.44
C SER A 663 13.75 25.47 20.88
N ARG A 664 14.90 25.47 21.55
CA ARG A 664 15.22 26.37 22.65
C ARG A 664 15.33 27.82 22.17
N ASP A 665 15.04 28.09 20.89
CA ASP A 665 15.06 29.43 20.34
C ASP A 665 14.02 30.28 21.11
N PRO A 666 14.47 31.31 21.84
CA PRO A 666 13.58 32.23 22.52
C PRO A 666 12.53 32.85 21.61
N ALA A 667 12.79 32.96 20.29
CA ALA A 667 11.81 33.45 19.32
C ALA A 667 10.53 32.58 19.23
N THR A 668 10.61 31.29 19.62
CA THR A 668 9.46 30.38 19.66
C THR A 668 8.43 30.83 20.69
N TRP A 669 8.87 31.42 21.81
CA TRP A 669 7.96 31.95 22.82
C TRP A 669 7.18 33.17 22.30
N GLU A 670 7.86 34.05 21.57
CA GLU A 670 7.32 35.32 21.09
C GLU A 670 6.39 35.15 19.87
N THR A 671 6.72 34.23 18.95
CA THR A 671 6.05 34.11 17.65
C THR A 671 5.29 32.78 17.46
N GLY A 672 5.47 31.83 18.39
CA GLY A 672 4.89 30.50 18.30
C GLY A 672 3.40 30.46 18.64
N ASN A 673 2.70 29.48 18.05
CA ASN A 673 1.33 29.16 18.43
C ASN A 673 1.27 28.51 19.84
N LEU A 674 0.06 28.34 20.39
CA LEU A 674 -0.13 27.81 21.75
C LEU A 674 0.55 26.44 21.96
N HIS A 675 0.48 25.53 20.99
CA HIS A 675 1.11 24.21 21.11
C HIS A 675 2.64 24.33 21.21
N GLN A 676 3.23 25.21 20.41
CA GLN A 676 4.67 25.50 20.45
C GLN A 676 5.09 26.13 21.78
N ARG A 677 4.31 27.09 22.28
CA ARG A 677 4.58 27.78 23.57
C ARG A 677 4.46 26.84 24.77
N ARG A 678 3.48 25.91 24.76
CA ARG A 678 3.33 24.87 25.79
C ARG A 678 4.58 23.98 25.86
N PHE A 679 4.99 23.44 24.72
CA PHE A 679 6.19 22.60 24.63
C PHE A 679 7.47 23.35 25.04
N PHE A 680 7.59 24.63 24.65
CA PHE A 680 8.70 25.49 25.05
C PHE A 680 8.77 25.64 26.58
N ILE A 681 7.64 25.89 27.26
CA ILE A 681 7.58 26.01 28.73
C ILE A 681 7.87 24.68 29.42
N GLU A 682 7.34 23.55 28.91
CA GLU A 682 7.62 22.22 29.46
C GLU A 682 9.13 21.94 29.50
N LEU A 683 9.82 22.17 28.37
CA LEU A 683 11.27 21.98 28.26
C LEU A 683 12.04 22.99 29.08
N LEU A 684 11.68 24.28 28.99
CA LEU A 684 12.40 25.33 29.70
C LEU A 684 12.28 25.15 31.22
N HIS A 685 11.11 24.78 31.75
CA HIS A 685 10.96 24.59 33.19
C HIS A 685 11.81 23.42 33.73
N LYS A 686 12.08 22.42 32.89
CA LYS A 686 12.97 21.30 33.23
C LYS A 686 14.44 21.71 33.29
N ASP A 687 14.89 22.58 32.37
CA ASP A 687 16.28 23.00 32.22
C ASP A 687 16.63 24.24 33.07
N ASP A 688 15.76 25.25 33.05
CA ASP A 688 15.84 26.53 33.77
C ASP A 688 14.44 26.95 34.31
N PRO A 689 14.04 26.42 35.48
CA PRO A 689 12.74 26.70 36.07
C PRO A 689 12.56 28.17 36.47
N GLU A 690 13.64 28.90 36.74
CA GLU A 690 13.56 30.32 37.08
C GLU A 690 13.15 31.15 35.87
N GLN A 691 13.78 30.92 34.72
CA GLN A 691 13.43 31.62 33.49
C GLN A 691 11.99 31.29 33.04
N ALA A 692 11.58 30.03 33.11
CA ALA A 692 10.21 29.63 32.79
C ALA A 692 9.18 30.35 33.69
N ARG A 693 9.42 30.44 35.00
CA ARG A 693 8.56 31.21 35.92
C ARG A 693 8.48 32.68 35.53
N GLN A 694 9.60 33.30 35.20
CA GLN A 694 9.63 34.73 34.82
C GLN A 694 8.82 34.97 33.54
N LEU A 695 8.96 34.11 32.53
CA LEU A 695 8.20 34.20 31.28
C LEU A 695 6.69 33.98 31.51
N LEU A 696 6.33 32.98 32.32
CA LEU A 696 4.94 32.73 32.68
C LEU A 696 4.35 33.91 33.46
N ALA A 697 5.05 34.42 34.48
CA ALA A 697 4.60 35.56 35.27
C ALA A 697 4.39 36.82 34.42
N ALA A 698 5.23 37.05 33.40
CA ALA A 698 5.10 38.17 32.49
C ALA A 698 3.92 38.02 31.51
N ALA A 699 3.73 36.82 30.93
CA ALA A 699 2.75 36.62 29.86
C ALA A 699 1.32 36.36 30.37
N LEU A 700 1.17 35.53 31.40
CA LEU A 700 -0.14 35.03 31.84
C LEU A 700 -1.19 36.14 32.12
N PRO A 701 -0.87 37.32 32.69
CA PRO A 701 -1.87 38.37 32.93
C PRO A 701 -2.59 38.86 31.66
N ALA A 702 -1.93 38.80 30.50
CA ALA A 702 -2.49 39.23 29.22
C ALA A 702 -3.20 38.10 28.44
N GLU A 703 -3.05 36.85 28.88
CA GLU A 703 -3.57 35.68 28.18
C GLU A 703 -5.04 35.38 28.52
N PRO A 704 -5.84 34.86 27.56
CA PRO A 704 -7.15 34.29 27.86
C PRO A 704 -7.07 33.14 28.86
N ALA A 705 -8.14 32.91 29.63
CA ALA A 705 -8.16 31.92 30.70
C ALA A 705 -7.81 30.48 30.23
N ALA A 706 -8.26 30.07 29.04
CA ALA A 706 -7.93 28.76 28.48
C ALA A 706 -6.42 28.63 28.18
N THR A 707 -5.79 29.69 27.68
CA THR A 707 -4.34 29.74 27.45
C THR A 707 -3.57 29.75 28.77
N GLN A 708 -4.05 30.50 29.78
CA GLN A 708 -3.46 30.48 31.13
C GLN A 708 -3.45 29.07 31.71
N ALA A 709 -4.59 28.38 31.67
CA ALA A 709 -4.71 27.01 32.15
C ALA A 709 -3.80 26.05 31.36
N ALA A 710 -3.72 26.18 30.04
CA ALA A 710 -2.87 25.33 29.22
C ALA A 710 -1.37 25.51 29.53
N LEU A 711 -0.89 26.75 29.69
CA LEU A 711 0.52 27.03 29.98
C LEU A 711 0.91 26.66 31.42
N LEU A 712 0.06 26.94 32.40
CA LEU A 712 0.29 26.55 33.80
C LEU A 712 0.28 25.02 33.96
N GLY A 713 -0.54 24.31 33.17
CA GLY A 713 -0.63 22.85 33.20
C GLY A 713 0.67 22.15 32.83
N GLU A 714 1.53 22.76 32.01
CA GLU A 714 2.82 22.17 31.59
C GLU A 714 3.80 21.98 32.76
N LEU A 715 3.55 22.61 33.90
CA LEU A 715 4.34 22.43 35.11
C LEU A 715 4.05 21.10 35.84
N GLU A 716 3.01 20.35 35.45
CA GLU A 716 2.54 19.16 36.18
C GLU A 716 3.65 18.19 36.57
N HIS A 717 4.60 17.89 35.70
CA HIS A 717 5.65 16.90 36.00
C HIS A 717 6.95 17.49 36.56
N THR A 718 7.09 18.81 36.56
CA THR A 718 8.34 19.51 36.87
C THR A 718 8.21 20.55 37.99
N VAL A 719 6.99 20.79 38.51
CA VAL A 719 6.69 21.79 39.54
C VAL A 719 7.59 21.66 40.78
N THR A 720 8.05 22.80 41.28
CA THR A 720 8.97 22.97 42.40
C THR A 720 8.40 23.92 43.45
N ALA A 721 8.95 23.92 44.67
CA ALA A 721 8.52 24.81 45.74
C ALA A 721 8.61 26.31 45.37
N ALA A 722 9.54 26.67 44.46
CA ALA A 722 9.71 28.05 44.01
C ALA A 722 8.58 28.55 43.09
N ASP A 723 7.74 27.64 42.56
CA ASP A 723 6.58 27.98 41.72
C ASP A 723 5.37 28.41 42.55
N ALA A 724 5.38 28.15 43.85
CA ALA A 724 4.26 28.43 44.75
C ALA A 724 3.74 29.87 44.69
N PRO A 725 4.57 30.93 44.71
CA PRO A 725 4.08 32.30 44.67
C PRO A 725 3.28 32.63 43.40
N LEU A 726 3.75 32.16 42.25
CA LEU A 726 3.06 32.33 40.97
C LEU A 726 1.73 31.58 40.99
N LEU A 727 1.74 30.29 41.36
CA LEU A 727 0.57 29.45 41.40
C LEU A 727 -0.50 29.97 42.38
N LEU A 728 -0.11 30.43 43.57
CA LEU A 728 -1.04 31.01 44.56
C LEU A 728 -1.82 32.22 44.02
N SER A 729 -1.21 33.03 43.15
CA SER A 729 -1.91 34.16 42.53
C SER A 729 -3.08 33.72 41.62
N TYR A 730 -2.99 32.53 41.04
CA TYR A 730 -4.02 31.97 40.15
C TYR A 730 -5.02 31.04 40.86
N LEU A 731 -4.76 30.64 42.11
CA LEU A 731 -5.70 29.88 42.94
C LEU A 731 -7.03 30.63 43.15
N THR A 732 -6.99 31.96 43.17
CA THR A 732 -8.17 32.84 43.33
C THR A 732 -8.69 33.41 42.00
N SER A 733 -8.24 32.86 40.86
CA SER A 733 -8.68 33.29 39.53
C SER A 733 -10.21 33.22 39.40
N LYS A 734 -10.81 34.15 38.65
CA LYS A 734 -12.24 34.12 38.33
C LYS A 734 -12.61 32.91 37.45
N SER A 735 -11.67 32.43 36.63
CA SER A 735 -11.89 31.27 35.77
C SER A 735 -11.83 29.96 36.56
N LYS A 736 -12.89 29.15 36.45
CA LYS A 736 -12.92 27.80 37.03
C LYS A 736 -11.81 26.91 36.46
N GLU A 737 -11.56 27.00 35.15
CA GLU A 737 -10.57 26.18 34.46
C GLU A 737 -9.16 26.43 35.01
N VAL A 738 -8.78 27.69 35.16
CA VAL A 738 -7.48 28.08 35.72
C VAL A 738 -7.31 27.60 37.16
N ARG A 739 -8.33 27.78 38.01
CA ARG A 739 -8.28 27.27 39.39
C ARG A 739 -8.09 25.75 39.41
N GLN A 740 -8.83 25.02 38.59
CA GLN A 740 -8.77 23.55 38.55
C GLN A 740 -7.44 23.01 38.00
N THR A 741 -6.71 23.78 37.18
CA THR A 741 -5.33 23.44 36.78
C THR A 741 -4.33 23.66 37.91
N VAL A 742 -4.45 24.78 38.63
CA VAL A 742 -3.43 25.21 39.61
C VAL A 742 -3.50 24.43 40.92
N VAL A 743 -4.70 24.06 41.37
CA VAL A 743 -4.92 23.39 42.65
C VAL A 743 -4.13 22.07 42.76
N PRO A 744 -4.19 21.14 41.78
CA PRO A 744 -3.34 19.95 41.73
C PRO A 744 -1.83 20.24 41.84
N LEU A 745 -1.35 21.32 41.20
CA LEU A 745 0.06 21.70 41.23
C LEU A 745 0.48 22.14 42.63
N LEU A 746 -0.34 22.97 43.28
CA LEU A 746 -0.07 23.48 44.63
C LEU A 746 -0.06 22.38 45.68
N VAL A 747 -1.01 21.45 45.65
CA VAL A 747 -1.08 20.39 46.69
C VAL A 747 0.06 19.38 46.59
N ARG A 748 0.74 19.29 45.45
CA ARG A 748 1.94 18.46 45.27
C ARG A 748 3.21 19.08 45.86
N LEU A 749 3.18 20.38 46.19
CA LEU A 749 4.34 21.05 46.75
C LEU A 749 4.55 20.65 48.22
N PRO A 750 5.78 20.25 48.59
CA PRO A 750 6.10 19.93 49.99
C PRO A 750 5.81 21.13 50.90
N GLY A 751 5.08 20.90 51.99
CA GLY A 751 4.80 21.95 52.98
C GLY A 751 3.81 23.03 52.53
N ALA A 752 3.07 22.82 51.44
CA ALA A 752 2.07 23.79 50.98
C ALA A 752 0.99 24.06 52.03
N GLU A 753 0.81 25.33 52.39
CA GLU A 753 -0.20 25.77 53.36
C GLU A 753 -1.62 25.33 52.97
N LEU A 754 -1.90 25.28 51.65
CA LEU A 754 -3.16 24.79 51.12
C LEU A 754 -3.46 23.35 51.58
N VAL A 755 -2.47 22.45 51.60
CA VAL A 755 -2.65 21.06 52.04
C VAL A 755 -3.05 21.01 53.51
N GLU A 756 -2.45 21.85 54.36
CA GLU A 756 -2.82 21.91 55.78
C GLU A 756 -4.24 22.47 55.99
N ARG A 757 -4.63 23.51 55.25
CA ARG A 757 -6.01 24.04 55.31
C ARG A 757 -7.04 22.99 54.86
N LEU A 758 -6.78 22.31 53.75
CA LEU A 758 -7.62 21.21 53.25
C LEU A 758 -7.68 20.06 54.26
N TRP A 759 -6.55 19.73 54.89
CA TRP A 759 -6.48 18.67 55.90
C TRP A 759 -7.31 18.99 57.14
N GLN A 760 -7.17 20.18 57.72
CA GLN A 760 -7.95 20.61 58.90
C GLN A 760 -9.45 20.57 58.61
N ARG A 761 -9.85 20.95 57.39
CA ARG A 761 -11.25 20.91 56.95
C ARG A 761 -11.77 19.48 56.78
N ALA A 762 -10.94 18.56 56.29
CA ALA A 762 -11.35 17.18 56.05
C ALA A 762 -11.33 16.33 57.33
N LEU A 763 -10.49 16.67 58.31
CA LEU A 763 -10.27 15.89 59.53
C LEU A 763 -11.55 15.46 60.28
N PRO A 764 -12.55 16.34 60.53
CA PRO A 764 -13.77 15.92 61.23
C PRO A 764 -14.67 14.99 60.39
N LEU A 765 -14.49 14.95 59.06
CA LEU A 765 -15.37 14.22 58.15
C LEU A 765 -15.06 12.72 58.06
N LEU A 766 -13.82 12.32 58.37
CA LEU A 766 -13.40 10.92 58.38
C LEU A 766 -12.79 10.57 59.74
N THR A 767 -13.54 9.82 60.56
CA THR A 767 -13.12 9.45 61.92
C THR A 767 -13.18 7.94 62.14
N MET A 768 -12.40 7.44 63.10
CA MET A 768 -12.39 6.01 63.45
C MET A 768 -13.24 5.75 64.69
N LYS A 769 -14.24 4.87 64.58
CA LYS A 769 -14.91 4.30 65.74
C LYS A 769 -14.20 3.01 66.17
N ARG A 770 -13.63 3.02 67.37
CA ARG A 770 -12.93 1.88 67.99
C ARG A 770 -13.75 1.32 69.16
N PRO A 771 -14.65 0.35 68.94
CA PRO A 771 -15.44 -0.23 70.02
C PRO A 771 -14.59 -1.14 70.93
N LEU A 772 -14.96 -1.27 72.20
CA LEU A 772 -14.29 -2.16 73.18
C LEU A 772 -14.36 -3.65 72.77
N LEU A 773 -15.43 -4.06 72.09
CA LEU A 773 -15.57 -5.36 71.41
C LEU A 773 -16.05 -5.11 69.96
N GLY A 774 -15.39 -5.74 68.98
CA GLY A 774 -15.76 -5.68 67.56
C GLY A 774 -14.65 -5.14 66.65
N ARG A 775 -14.95 -5.04 65.35
CA ARG A 775 -14.01 -4.47 64.36
C ARG A 775 -14.11 -2.94 64.34
N ASN A 776 -12.98 -2.28 64.07
CA ASN A 776 -12.93 -0.85 63.79
C ASN A 776 -13.89 -0.50 62.65
N LYS A 777 -14.49 0.69 62.71
CA LYS A 777 -15.37 1.21 61.66
C LYS A 777 -14.94 2.62 61.28
N LEU A 778 -14.81 2.88 59.98
CA LEU A 778 -14.67 4.22 59.46
C LEU A 778 -16.05 4.90 59.48
N LEU A 779 -16.12 6.06 60.14
CA LEU A 779 -17.29 6.93 60.09
C LEU A 779 -17.02 8.03 59.08
N VAL A 780 -18.01 8.25 58.20
CA VAL A 780 -17.95 9.24 57.13
C VAL A 780 -19.08 10.23 57.34
N GLU A 781 -18.73 11.46 57.64
CA GLU A 781 -19.67 12.57 57.74
C GLU A 781 -19.55 13.45 56.49
N LEU A 782 -20.70 13.93 55.99
CA LEU A 782 -20.73 14.86 54.87
C LEU A 782 -20.71 16.30 55.40
N PRO A 783 -20.08 17.25 54.68
CA PRO A 783 -20.13 18.65 55.08
C PRO A 783 -21.58 19.17 55.11
N GLU A 784 -21.97 19.86 56.18
CA GLU A 784 -23.36 20.29 56.40
C GLU A 784 -23.78 21.45 55.49
N ALA A 785 -22.86 22.41 55.26
CA ALA A 785 -23.14 23.63 54.51
C ALA A 785 -21.95 24.03 53.63
N TRP A 786 -22.27 24.73 52.53
CA TRP A 786 -21.27 25.36 51.66
C TRP A 786 -20.67 26.60 52.32
N ASP A 787 -19.35 26.73 52.29
CA ASP A 787 -18.62 27.91 52.71
C ASP A 787 -17.81 28.45 51.52
N LYS A 788 -17.92 29.76 51.25
CA LYS A 788 -17.24 30.42 50.14
C LYS A 788 -15.71 30.31 50.23
N ALA A 789 -15.14 30.12 51.42
CA ALA A 789 -13.71 29.85 51.59
C ALA A 789 -13.25 28.55 50.91
N TRP A 790 -14.14 27.59 50.67
CA TRP A 790 -13.83 26.34 49.97
C TRP A 790 -13.42 26.60 48.51
N GLN A 791 -14.06 27.57 47.86
CA GLN A 791 -13.68 27.97 46.50
C GLN A 791 -12.31 28.62 46.45
N ALA A 792 -11.93 29.36 47.50
CA ALA A 792 -10.60 29.95 47.61
C ALA A 792 -9.49 28.89 47.79
N ASP A 793 -9.84 27.69 48.24
CA ASP A 793 -8.93 26.53 48.34
C ASP A 793 -9.11 25.53 47.18
N GLY A 794 -9.84 25.90 46.13
CA GLY A 794 -9.95 25.08 44.91
C GLY A 794 -11.06 24.05 44.87
N ILE A 795 -11.95 24.02 45.86
CA ILE A 795 -13.12 23.15 45.85
C ILE A 795 -14.29 23.86 45.17
N GLU A 796 -14.96 23.19 44.24
CA GLU A 796 -16.08 23.79 43.51
C GLU A 796 -17.42 23.39 44.14
N GLN A 797 -18.31 24.38 44.29
CA GLN A 797 -19.65 24.18 44.85
C GLN A 797 -20.45 23.18 44.02
N LYS A 798 -20.47 23.37 42.70
CA LYS A 798 -21.18 22.49 41.76
C LYS A 798 -20.19 21.60 41.02
N THR A 799 -20.26 20.30 41.29
CA THR A 799 -19.47 19.28 40.63
C THR A 799 -20.31 18.03 40.32
N THR A 800 -19.93 17.33 39.25
CA THR A 800 -20.43 16.00 38.90
C THR A 800 -19.31 14.96 38.95
N SER A 801 -18.14 15.31 39.48
CA SER A 801 -16.96 14.42 39.52
C SER A 801 -17.12 13.23 40.48
N PHE A 802 -18.10 13.30 41.39
CA PHE A 802 -18.42 12.22 42.33
C PHE A 802 -19.94 12.05 42.45
N GLU A 803 -20.36 10.81 42.63
CA GLU A 803 -21.77 10.43 42.83
C GLU A 803 -22.22 10.72 44.27
N GLY A 804 -23.54 10.74 44.53
CA GLY A 804 -24.09 10.93 45.88
C GLY A 804 -24.52 12.37 46.24
N GLY A 805 -24.63 13.25 45.24
CA GLY A 805 -25.11 14.62 45.41
C GLY A 805 -24.03 15.63 45.78
N GLU A 806 -24.43 16.88 46.01
CA GLU A 806 -23.51 18.03 46.13
C GLU A 806 -22.53 17.90 47.30
N ARG A 807 -23.03 17.52 48.49
CA ARG A 807 -22.21 17.34 49.71
C ARG A 807 -21.18 16.21 49.57
N ALA A 808 -21.57 15.11 48.93
CA ALA A 808 -20.65 14.03 48.60
C ALA A 808 -19.59 14.50 47.59
N GLY A 809 -20.02 15.29 46.59
CA GLY A 809 -19.12 15.96 45.64
C GLY A 809 -18.05 16.82 46.30
N TRP A 810 -18.39 17.52 47.39
CA TRP A 810 -17.42 18.31 48.17
C TRP A 810 -16.43 17.43 48.92
N LEU A 811 -16.90 16.38 49.59
CA LEU A 811 -16.04 15.40 50.27
C LEU A 811 -15.07 14.73 49.28
N GLY A 812 -15.57 14.27 48.13
CA GLY A 812 -14.75 13.62 47.11
C GLY A 812 -13.66 14.53 46.56
N GLN A 813 -13.97 15.82 46.32
CA GLN A 813 -12.96 16.80 45.90
C GLN A 813 -11.89 17.01 46.97
N LEU A 814 -12.27 17.15 48.25
CA LEU A 814 -11.30 17.30 49.35
C LEU A 814 -10.35 16.10 49.43
N LEU A 815 -10.92 14.89 49.44
CA LEU A 815 -10.14 13.66 49.55
C LEU A 815 -9.23 13.44 48.33
N ALA A 816 -9.67 13.83 47.12
CA ALA A 816 -8.87 13.72 45.91
C ALA A 816 -7.63 14.64 45.89
N LEU A 817 -7.60 15.66 46.74
CA LEU A 817 -6.49 16.61 46.87
C LEU A 817 -5.54 16.28 48.03
N LEU A 818 -5.90 15.34 48.91
CA LEU A 818 -5.13 15.01 50.10
C LEU A 818 -4.44 13.64 49.97
N PRO A 819 -3.16 13.51 50.36
CA PRO A 819 -2.42 12.26 50.21
C PRO A 819 -3.05 11.12 51.05
N PRO A 820 -3.40 9.97 50.45
CA PRO A 820 -4.12 8.90 51.14
C PRO A 820 -3.29 8.25 52.27
N SER A 821 -1.97 8.18 52.16
CA SER A 821 -1.08 7.72 53.24
C SER A 821 -1.14 8.59 54.50
N ARG A 822 -1.50 9.87 54.38
CA ARG A 822 -1.72 10.73 55.54
C ARG A 822 -2.96 10.30 56.33
N TRP A 823 -4.01 9.82 55.65
CA TRP A 823 -5.18 9.23 56.30
C TRP A 823 -4.84 7.91 57.00
N ALA A 824 -4.11 7.02 56.34
CA ALA A 824 -3.66 5.77 56.91
C ALA A 824 -2.83 6.00 58.19
N ALA A 825 -1.87 6.93 58.14
CA ALA A 825 -1.05 7.30 59.28
C ALA A 825 -1.88 7.92 60.42
N HIS A 826 -2.78 8.86 60.11
CA HIS A 826 -3.63 9.52 61.11
C HIS A 826 -4.55 8.53 61.84
N LEU A 827 -5.16 7.60 61.08
CA LEU A 827 -6.08 6.59 61.61
C LEU A 827 -5.35 5.37 62.20
N GLN A 828 -4.02 5.31 62.04
CA GLN A 828 -3.12 4.23 62.48
C GLN A 828 -3.51 2.86 61.92
N VAL A 829 -3.74 2.82 60.61
CA VAL A 829 -4.08 1.60 59.85
C VAL A 829 -3.19 1.49 58.62
N THR A 830 -3.09 0.30 58.04
CA THR A 830 -2.43 0.13 56.74
C THR A 830 -3.31 0.67 55.59
N ALA A 831 -2.72 0.89 54.42
CA ALA A 831 -3.48 1.29 53.23
C ALA A 831 -4.57 0.26 52.87
N GLU A 832 -4.22 -1.03 52.94
CA GLU A 832 -5.15 -2.14 52.69
C GLU A 832 -6.33 -2.11 53.68
N GLU A 833 -6.04 -1.98 54.99
CA GLU A 833 -7.08 -1.89 56.01
C GLU A 833 -7.96 -0.66 55.85
N LEU A 834 -7.40 0.49 55.48
CA LEU A 834 -8.19 1.71 55.24
C LEU A 834 -9.19 1.51 54.10
N LEU A 835 -8.76 0.85 53.01
CA LEU A 835 -9.64 0.56 51.88
C LEU A 835 -10.74 -0.46 52.26
N VAL A 836 -10.42 -1.51 53.02
CA VAL A 836 -11.44 -2.43 53.56
C VAL A 836 -12.46 -1.69 54.43
N LEU A 837 -12.00 -0.79 55.27
CA LEU A 837 -12.88 0.01 56.14
C LEU A 837 -13.76 0.95 55.32
N ALA A 838 -13.25 1.53 54.25
CA ALA A 838 -14.01 2.39 53.35
C ALA A 838 -15.08 1.62 52.56
N GLU A 839 -14.76 0.42 52.07
CA GLU A 839 -15.70 -0.48 51.37
C GLU A 839 -16.87 -0.90 52.26
N ALA A 840 -16.68 -0.94 53.58
CA ALA A 840 -17.72 -1.24 54.55
C ALA A 840 -18.66 -0.05 54.85
N THR A 841 -18.49 1.09 54.19
CA THR A 841 -19.34 2.28 54.32
C THR A 841 -20.23 2.46 53.09
N ASP A 842 -21.34 3.20 53.25
CA ASP A 842 -22.20 3.59 52.12
C ASP A 842 -21.48 4.50 51.10
N TRP A 843 -20.28 5.00 51.43
CA TRP A 843 -19.48 5.91 50.61
C TRP A 843 -18.27 5.23 49.93
N GLY A 844 -18.16 3.90 50.00
CA GLY A 844 -17.03 3.14 49.47
C GLY A 844 -16.58 3.57 48.06
N PRO A 845 -17.44 3.53 47.03
CA PRO A 845 -17.05 3.92 45.66
C PRO A 845 -16.49 5.35 45.57
N LEU A 846 -17.04 6.30 46.33
CA LEU A 846 -16.57 7.68 46.38
C LEU A 846 -15.17 7.76 47.00
N LEU A 847 -14.98 7.13 48.17
CA LEU A 847 -13.70 7.14 48.88
C LEU A 847 -12.59 6.52 48.03
N LEU A 848 -12.86 5.37 47.41
CA LEU A 848 -11.89 4.64 46.60
C LEU A 848 -11.51 5.42 45.34
N ARG A 849 -12.47 6.04 44.64
CA ARG A 849 -12.18 6.87 43.45
C ARG A 849 -11.44 8.16 43.83
N ALA A 850 -11.77 8.79 44.96
CA ALA A 850 -11.09 9.97 45.44
C ALA A 850 -9.63 9.66 45.81
N TRP A 851 -9.39 8.59 46.58
CA TRP A 851 -8.04 8.17 46.92
C TRP A 851 -7.24 7.61 45.74
N ALA A 852 -7.88 7.02 44.72
CA ALA A 852 -7.20 6.67 43.47
C ALA A 852 -6.65 7.91 42.75
N ARG A 853 -7.46 8.97 42.66
CA ARG A 853 -7.02 10.26 42.09
C ARG A 853 -5.92 10.89 42.94
N ALA A 854 -6.08 10.87 44.27
CA ALA A 854 -5.08 11.41 45.18
C ALA A 854 -3.75 10.62 45.16
N ALA A 855 -3.81 9.30 45.03
CA ALA A 855 -2.63 8.45 44.96
C ALA A 855 -1.79 8.78 43.72
N TYR A 856 -2.43 8.98 42.56
CA TYR A 856 -1.73 9.46 41.37
C TYR A 856 -1.18 10.88 41.55
N LEU A 857 -2.00 11.79 42.07
CA LEU A 857 -1.62 13.18 42.28
C LEU A 857 -0.39 13.32 43.16
N HIS A 858 -0.36 12.59 44.28
CA HIS A 858 0.71 12.62 45.28
C HIS A 858 1.80 11.58 45.07
N GLN A 859 1.75 10.81 43.98
CA GLN A 859 2.67 9.69 43.71
C GLN A 859 2.73 8.68 44.88
N ASP A 860 1.61 8.46 45.56
CA ASP A 860 1.49 7.66 46.78
C ASP A 860 1.41 6.17 46.46
N LYS A 861 2.57 5.54 46.34
CA LYS A 861 2.70 4.12 45.96
C LYS A 861 1.99 3.13 46.90
N ALA A 862 1.79 3.48 48.17
CA ALA A 862 1.22 2.55 49.16
C ALA A 862 -0.23 2.15 48.82
N PHE A 863 -0.97 3.01 48.13
CA PHE A 863 -2.37 2.77 47.75
C PHE A 863 -2.54 2.15 46.36
N VAL A 864 -1.49 2.14 45.53
CA VAL A 864 -1.59 1.77 44.11
C VAL A 864 -1.99 0.30 43.93
N ALA A 865 -1.18 -0.63 44.46
CA ALA A 865 -1.47 -2.07 44.32
C ALA A 865 -2.79 -2.48 45.01
N PRO A 866 -3.09 -2.05 46.26
CA PRO A 866 -4.38 -2.31 46.91
C PRO A 866 -5.61 -1.85 46.13
N LEU A 867 -5.56 -0.68 45.48
CA LEU A 867 -6.66 -0.16 44.68
C LEU A 867 -6.81 -0.91 43.35
N LEU A 868 -5.69 -1.20 42.68
CA LEU A 868 -5.70 -1.98 41.43
C LEU A 868 -6.24 -3.40 41.68
N LEU A 869 -5.82 -4.07 42.75
CA LEU A 869 -6.33 -5.40 43.12
C LEU A 869 -7.85 -5.40 43.30
N ARG A 870 -8.40 -4.39 43.97
CA ARG A 870 -9.86 -4.25 44.13
C ARG A 870 -10.57 -4.01 42.81
N HIS A 871 -10.01 -3.16 41.96
CA HIS A 871 -10.55 -2.90 40.63
C HIS A 871 -10.56 -4.16 39.75
N PHE A 872 -9.56 -5.04 39.89
CA PHE A 872 -9.51 -6.30 39.15
C PHE A 872 -10.57 -7.29 39.63
N VAL A 873 -10.86 -7.33 40.93
CA VAL A 873 -11.93 -8.17 41.50
C VAL A 873 -13.33 -7.60 41.19
N GLN A 874 -13.46 -6.27 41.14
CA GLN A 874 -14.70 -5.55 40.85
C GLN A 874 -14.50 -4.62 39.64
N PRO A 875 -14.60 -5.15 38.41
CA PRO A 875 -14.51 -4.35 37.20
C PRO A 875 -15.49 -3.19 37.24
N GLY A 876 -15.02 -1.98 36.90
CA GLY A 876 -15.82 -0.74 36.95
C GLY A 876 -15.76 0.03 38.28
N LEU A 877 -15.08 -0.49 39.31
CA LEU A 877 -14.85 0.25 40.56
C LEU A 877 -14.13 1.60 40.33
N LEU A 878 -13.05 1.56 39.55
CA LEU A 878 -12.30 2.73 39.09
C LEU A 878 -12.64 3.01 37.63
N HIS A 879 -12.55 4.29 37.22
CA HIS A 879 -12.60 4.65 35.82
C HIS A 879 -11.33 4.18 35.09
N HIS A 880 -11.44 3.87 33.79
CA HIS A 880 -10.31 3.37 32.99
C HIS A 880 -9.07 4.28 33.07
N GLN A 881 -9.26 5.60 33.01
CA GLN A 881 -8.16 6.57 33.16
C GLN A 881 -7.48 6.49 34.53
N GLN A 882 -8.24 6.28 35.61
CA GLN A 882 -7.67 6.15 36.95
C GLN A 882 -6.84 4.87 37.08
N ALA A 883 -7.35 3.75 36.58
CA ALA A 883 -6.61 2.49 36.56
C ALA A 883 -5.31 2.61 35.74
N ALA A 884 -5.36 3.29 34.58
CA ALA A 884 -4.19 3.57 33.76
C ALA A 884 -3.15 4.43 34.52
N HIS A 885 -3.60 5.54 35.11
CA HIS A 885 -2.75 6.44 35.90
C HIS A 885 -2.04 5.71 37.04
N LEU A 886 -2.77 4.86 37.79
CA LEU A 886 -2.20 4.04 38.85
C LEU A 886 -1.18 3.03 38.30
N ALA A 887 -1.47 2.37 37.18
CA ALA A 887 -0.55 1.42 36.56
C ALA A 887 0.77 2.07 36.12
N TRP A 888 0.75 3.35 35.69
CA TRP A 888 1.95 4.11 35.33
C TRP A 888 2.87 4.44 36.52
N LEU A 889 2.37 4.42 37.75
CA LEU A 889 3.19 4.66 38.96
C LEU A 889 4.04 3.45 39.36
N LEU A 890 3.67 2.26 38.86
CA LEU A 890 4.39 1.03 39.13
C LEU A 890 5.58 0.90 38.16
N SER A 891 6.73 0.52 38.69
CA SER A 891 7.83 -0.02 37.89
C SER A 891 7.43 -1.35 37.25
N ASP A 892 8.11 -1.76 36.18
CA ASP A 892 7.80 -3.04 35.54
C ASP A 892 7.99 -4.24 36.49
N ALA A 893 8.93 -4.17 37.43
CA ALA A 893 9.09 -5.17 38.47
C ALA A 893 7.88 -5.23 39.41
N GLU A 894 7.33 -4.08 39.82
CA GLU A 894 6.11 -4.01 40.65
C GLU A 894 4.88 -4.50 39.86
N LYS A 895 4.76 -4.18 38.57
CA LYS A 895 3.68 -4.70 37.71
C LYS A 895 3.76 -6.21 37.53
N ILE A 896 4.96 -6.75 37.32
CA ILE A 896 5.21 -8.19 37.24
C ILE A 896 4.84 -8.86 38.57
N ALA A 897 5.26 -8.30 39.70
CA ALA A 897 4.90 -8.81 41.03
C ALA A 897 3.37 -8.82 41.22
N LEU A 898 2.67 -7.76 40.82
CA LEU A 898 1.21 -7.68 40.88
C LEU A 898 0.56 -8.76 40.00
N LEU A 899 1.00 -8.90 38.75
CA LEU A 899 0.49 -9.91 37.82
C LEU A 899 0.68 -11.34 38.36
N ARG A 900 1.79 -11.64 39.03
CA ARG A 900 2.01 -12.94 39.69
C ARG A 900 0.92 -13.27 40.70
N THR A 901 0.37 -12.28 41.40
CA THR A 901 -0.72 -12.48 42.36
C THR A 901 -2.10 -12.64 41.71
N LEU A 902 -2.21 -12.35 40.41
CA LEU A 902 -3.47 -12.30 39.66
C LEU A 902 -3.66 -13.46 38.69
N LEU A 903 -2.57 -14.06 38.21
CA LEU A 903 -2.64 -15.21 37.31
C LEU A 903 -3.24 -16.46 37.96
N PRO A 904 -2.96 -16.82 39.23
CA PRO A 904 -3.62 -17.93 39.88
C PRO A 904 -5.11 -17.63 40.11
N PRO A 905 -6.03 -18.58 39.85
CA PRO A 905 -7.44 -18.43 40.24
C PRO A 905 -7.57 -18.30 41.76
N ARG A 906 -8.27 -17.26 42.24
CA ARG A 906 -8.48 -17.01 43.69
C ARG A 906 -9.79 -17.61 44.22
N THR A 907 -10.85 -17.58 43.41
CA THR A 907 -12.22 -17.98 43.81
C THR A 907 -13.04 -18.64 42.69
N SER A 908 -12.60 -18.54 41.43
CA SER A 908 -13.22 -19.12 40.22
C SER A 908 -12.17 -19.82 39.37
N ASP A 909 -12.57 -20.71 38.44
CA ASP A 909 -11.63 -21.39 37.54
C ASP A 909 -10.92 -20.43 36.55
N VAL A 910 -11.43 -19.22 36.37
CA VAL A 910 -10.85 -18.19 35.50
C VAL A 910 -10.05 -17.15 36.32
N PRO A 911 -8.82 -16.78 35.91
CA PRO A 911 -8.04 -15.73 36.55
C PRO A 911 -8.71 -14.36 36.49
N ALA A 912 -8.58 -13.56 37.55
CA ALA A 912 -9.25 -12.28 37.72
C ALA A 912 -8.52 -11.06 37.12
N PHE A 913 -7.48 -11.24 36.28
CA PHE A 913 -6.78 -10.09 35.71
C PHE A 913 -7.64 -9.35 34.68
N LEU A 914 -7.49 -8.01 34.63
CA LEU A 914 -8.06 -7.18 33.58
C LEU A 914 -7.14 -7.18 32.35
N PRO A 915 -7.64 -7.47 31.14
CA PRO A 915 -6.88 -7.40 29.89
C PRO A 915 -6.13 -6.07 29.72
N GLU A 916 -6.73 -4.97 30.15
CA GLU A 916 -6.19 -3.62 30.05
C GLU A 916 -4.89 -3.48 30.84
N PHE A 917 -4.74 -4.16 31.98
CA PHE A 917 -3.53 -4.06 32.79
C PHE A 917 -2.30 -4.63 32.09
N LEU A 918 -2.49 -5.72 31.32
CA LEU A 918 -1.41 -6.32 30.55
C LEU A 918 -0.85 -5.37 29.48
N ASN A 919 -1.61 -4.36 29.07
CA ASN A 919 -1.17 -3.35 28.10
C ASN A 919 -0.16 -2.36 28.68
N TYR A 920 0.11 -2.38 29.98
CA TYR A 920 1.09 -1.51 30.64
C TYR A 920 2.39 -2.23 31.03
N ILE A 921 2.53 -3.52 30.70
CA ILE A 921 3.72 -4.32 31.00
C ILE A 921 4.57 -4.44 29.72
N PHE A 922 5.71 -3.74 29.71
CA PHE A 922 6.61 -3.65 28.55
C PHE A 922 7.97 -4.30 28.80
N ALA A 923 7.99 -5.41 29.54
CA ALA A 923 9.22 -6.11 29.95
C ALA A 923 9.14 -7.61 29.67
N PRO A 924 10.28 -8.30 29.42
CA PRO A 924 10.33 -9.75 29.30
C PRO A 924 9.73 -10.46 30.52
N TRP A 925 8.94 -11.50 30.29
CA TRP A 925 8.27 -12.22 31.38
C TRP A 925 9.22 -13.24 32.01
N PRO A 926 9.46 -13.21 33.35
CA PRO A 926 10.25 -14.23 34.02
C PRO A 926 9.68 -15.64 33.81
N ALA A 927 10.55 -16.66 33.80
CA ALA A 927 10.16 -18.04 33.52
C ALA A 927 9.00 -18.54 34.40
N ASP A 928 9.01 -18.24 35.69
CA ASP A 928 7.95 -18.64 36.61
C ASP A 928 6.61 -17.95 36.32
N LEU A 929 6.63 -16.71 35.82
CA LEU A 929 5.44 -15.99 35.35
C LEU A 929 4.87 -16.62 34.08
N VAL A 930 5.74 -16.99 33.13
CA VAL A 930 5.34 -17.73 31.92
C VAL A 930 4.65 -19.04 32.31
N GLN A 931 5.23 -19.82 33.22
CA GLN A 931 4.64 -21.07 33.70
C GLN A 931 3.31 -20.85 34.44
N ALA A 932 3.17 -19.77 35.20
CA ALA A 932 1.89 -19.41 35.81
C ALA A 932 0.83 -19.09 34.73
N ALA A 933 1.19 -18.30 33.72
CA ALA A 933 0.28 -17.94 32.63
C ALA A 933 -0.15 -19.17 31.83
N LEU A 934 0.78 -20.06 31.47
CA LEU A 934 0.48 -21.30 30.74
C LEU A 934 -0.46 -22.21 31.53
N ARG A 935 -0.24 -22.37 32.86
CA ARG A 935 -1.14 -23.15 33.72
C ARG A 935 -2.55 -22.56 33.75
N SER A 936 -2.66 -21.24 33.90
CA SER A 936 -3.95 -20.53 33.92
C SER A 936 -4.68 -20.59 32.58
N ILE A 937 -3.94 -20.60 31.45
CA ILE A 937 -4.50 -20.81 30.12
C ILE A 937 -5.08 -22.22 30.01
N ALA A 938 -4.27 -23.24 30.32
CA ALA A 938 -4.64 -24.63 30.11
C ALA A 938 -5.79 -25.12 30.99
N HIS A 939 -5.81 -24.72 32.27
CA HIS A 939 -6.77 -25.24 33.25
C HIS A 939 -7.95 -24.31 33.52
N GLY A 940 -7.90 -23.05 33.09
CA GLY A 940 -8.90 -22.04 33.42
C GLY A 940 -9.51 -21.36 32.20
N LEU A 941 -8.68 -20.59 31.47
CA LEU A 941 -9.18 -19.75 30.38
C LEU A 941 -9.63 -20.55 29.14
N ALA A 942 -8.78 -21.43 28.61
CA ALA A 942 -9.11 -22.17 27.39
C ALA A 942 -10.39 -23.03 27.52
N PRO A 943 -10.63 -23.77 28.63
CA PRO A 943 -11.88 -24.47 28.85
C PRO A 943 -13.12 -23.56 28.93
N ALA A 944 -12.95 -22.32 29.40
CA ALA A 944 -14.04 -21.35 29.54
C ALA A 944 -14.42 -20.65 28.22
N VAL A 945 -13.60 -20.75 27.16
CA VAL A 945 -13.92 -20.17 25.85
C VAL A 945 -14.86 -21.08 25.07
N THR A 946 -16.16 -20.80 25.15
CA THR A 946 -17.20 -21.55 24.42
C THR A 946 -17.49 -20.99 23.02
N ASN A 947 -17.13 -19.74 22.75
CA ASN A 947 -17.36 -19.07 21.48
C ASN A 947 -16.28 -17.97 21.26
N PRO A 948 -16.07 -17.50 20.01
CA PRO A 948 -15.01 -16.53 19.69
C PRO A 948 -15.33 -15.08 20.11
N TYR A 949 -16.38 -14.89 20.91
CA TYR A 949 -16.83 -13.60 21.42
C TYR A 949 -17.04 -13.67 22.94
N GLY A 950 -16.97 -12.52 23.61
CA GLY A 950 -17.16 -12.43 25.05
C GLY A 950 -15.88 -12.49 25.88
N GLU A 951 -16.07 -12.39 27.19
CA GLU A 951 -15.02 -12.05 28.14
C GLU A 951 -13.89 -13.11 28.25
N PRO A 952 -14.16 -14.43 28.37
CA PRO A 952 -13.08 -15.42 28.43
C PRO A 952 -12.20 -15.41 27.18
N HIS A 953 -12.81 -15.23 26.00
CA HIS A 953 -12.08 -15.11 24.74
C HIS A 953 -11.19 -13.85 24.72
N GLN A 954 -11.71 -12.70 25.16
CA GLN A 954 -10.95 -11.45 25.21
C GLN A 954 -9.76 -11.53 26.20
N ARG A 955 -9.97 -12.13 27.37
CA ARG A 955 -8.91 -12.37 28.36
C ARG A 955 -7.83 -13.29 27.81
N LEU A 956 -8.22 -14.41 27.21
CA LEU A 956 -7.29 -15.36 26.60
C LEU A 956 -6.53 -14.74 25.43
N SER A 957 -7.22 -14.04 24.54
CA SER A 957 -6.62 -13.35 23.39
C SER A 957 -5.57 -12.33 23.83
N THR A 958 -5.89 -11.47 24.79
CA THR A 958 -4.96 -10.45 25.30
C THR A 958 -3.77 -11.08 26.01
N LEU A 959 -4.00 -12.13 26.82
CA LEU A 959 -2.93 -12.84 27.50
C LEU A 959 -1.96 -13.51 26.52
N LEU A 960 -2.48 -14.24 25.53
CA LEU A 960 -1.66 -14.88 24.49
C LEU A 960 -0.91 -13.83 23.66
N TYR A 961 -1.55 -12.73 23.28
CA TYR A 961 -0.90 -11.65 22.53
C TYR A 961 0.28 -11.03 23.31
N ARG A 962 0.09 -10.76 24.60
CA ARG A 962 1.13 -10.19 25.47
C ARG A 962 2.23 -11.19 25.78
N LEU A 963 1.89 -12.46 26.02
CA LEU A 963 2.86 -13.53 26.17
C LEU A 963 3.72 -13.68 24.91
N ALA A 964 3.11 -13.71 23.70
CA ALA A 964 3.86 -13.81 22.45
C ALA A 964 4.83 -12.64 22.23
N SER A 965 4.48 -11.45 22.75
CA SER A 965 5.32 -10.26 22.64
C SER A 965 6.57 -10.36 23.53
N TYR A 966 6.44 -10.87 24.76
CA TYR A 966 7.47 -10.75 25.82
C TYR A 966 8.02 -12.06 26.38
N VAL A 967 7.54 -13.22 25.92
CA VAL A 967 8.07 -14.52 26.36
C VAL A 967 9.55 -14.65 25.99
N PRO A 968 10.45 -15.02 26.91
CA PRO A 968 11.86 -15.30 26.58
C PRO A 968 11.98 -16.49 25.61
N ASP A 969 12.99 -16.48 24.73
CA ASP A 969 13.14 -17.51 23.69
C ASP A 969 13.39 -18.91 24.27
N ASP A 970 14.05 -19.00 25.44
CA ASP A 970 14.28 -20.25 26.17
C ASP A 970 12.98 -20.86 26.75
N GLN A 971 11.90 -20.08 26.87
CA GLN A 971 10.59 -20.53 27.37
C GLN A 971 9.61 -20.92 26.25
N LEU A 972 9.96 -20.73 24.97
CA LEU A 972 9.12 -21.09 23.83
C LEU A 972 8.80 -22.60 23.71
N PRO A 973 9.71 -23.54 24.05
CA PRO A 973 9.38 -24.97 24.06
C PRO A 973 8.22 -25.30 25.00
N ALA A 974 8.21 -24.71 26.21
CA ALA A 974 7.13 -24.91 27.17
C ALA A 974 5.79 -24.35 26.67
N CYS A 975 5.81 -23.19 26.00
CA CYS A 975 4.60 -22.64 25.37
C CYS A 975 4.07 -23.58 24.29
N THR A 976 4.95 -24.18 23.50
CA THR A 976 4.57 -25.11 22.42
C THR A 976 3.92 -26.37 22.97
N GLU A 977 4.52 -26.95 24.01
CA GLU A 977 4.02 -28.15 24.69
C GLU A 977 2.62 -27.95 25.28
N VAL A 978 2.38 -26.79 25.91
CA VAL A 978 1.10 -26.50 26.57
C VAL A 978 0.02 -26.04 25.58
N LEU A 979 0.34 -25.11 24.68
CA LEU A 979 -0.67 -24.49 23.81
C LEU A 979 -1.06 -25.37 22.62
N GLY A 980 -0.15 -26.21 22.13
CA GLY A 980 -0.41 -27.09 20.97
C GLY A 980 -1.63 -28.00 21.17
N PRO A 981 -1.72 -28.78 22.27
CA PRO A 981 -2.86 -29.65 22.55
C PRO A 981 -4.18 -28.90 22.72
N LEU A 982 -4.16 -27.67 23.29
CA LEU A 982 -5.38 -26.91 23.58
C LEU A 982 -6.17 -26.56 22.31
N ALA A 983 -5.48 -26.29 21.20
CA ALA A 983 -6.13 -26.07 19.91
C ALA A 983 -6.92 -27.31 19.43
N ALA A 984 -6.42 -28.52 19.70
CA ALA A 984 -7.13 -29.75 19.36
C ALA A 984 -8.34 -30.01 20.29
N THR A 985 -8.23 -29.60 21.56
CA THR A 985 -9.27 -29.83 22.57
C THR A 985 -10.39 -28.80 22.54
N TYR A 986 -10.08 -27.53 22.24
CA TYR A 986 -11.02 -26.41 22.31
C TYR A 986 -11.11 -25.66 20.97
N PRO A 987 -12.07 -26.01 20.08
CA PRO A 987 -12.16 -25.42 18.74
C PRO A 987 -12.19 -23.88 18.68
N PRO A 988 -12.89 -23.16 19.59
CA PRO A 988 -12.87 -21.68 19.61
C PRO A 988 -11.49 -21.07 19.91
N VAL A 989 -10.55 -21.84 20.46
CA VAL A 989 -9.21 -21.38 20.87
C VAL A 989 -8.17 -21.54 19.75
N VAL A 990 -8.45 -22.36 18.73
CA VAL A 990 -7.52 -22.68 17.63
C VAL A 990 -6.90 -21.41 17.02
N GLN A 991 -7.75 -20.45 16.66
CA GLN A 991 -7.30 -19.22 16.01
C GLN A 991 -6.36 -18.40 16.92
N LEU A 992 -6.63 -18.36 18.23
CA LEU A 992 -5.79 -17.62 19.18
C LEU A 992 -4.41 -18.27 19.35
N VAL A 993 -4.35 -19.60 19.36
CA VAL A 993 -3.09 -20.36 19.45
C VAL A 993 -2.27 -20.23 18.16
N GLU A 994 -2.92 -20.32 17.00
CA GLU A 994 -2.26 -20.05 15.70
C GLU A 994 -1.70 -18.63 15.67
N GLN A 995 -2.48 -17.66 16.14
CA GLN A 995 -2.06 -16.26 16.21
C GLN A 995 -0.87 -16.04 17.16
N PHE A 996 -0.79 -16.79 18.26
CA PHE A 996 0.35 -16.78 19.18
C PHE A 996 1.63 -17.21 18.45
N PHE A 997 1.61 -18.39 17.81
CA PHE A 997 2.81 -18.93 17.15
C PHE A 997 3.24 -18.10 15.93
N GLU A 998 2.29 -17.52 15.21
CA GLU A 998 2.59 -16.57 14.14
C GLU A 998 3.34 -15.34 14.68
N SER A 999 2.88 -14.79 15.82
CA SER A 999 3.50 -13.61 16.43
C SER A 999 4.91 -13.90 16.95
N VAL A 1000 5.13 -15.07 17.57
CA VAL A 1000 6.45 -15.53 18.01
C VAL A 1000 7.40 -15.67 16.82
N ARG A 1001 6.94 -16.31 15.73
CA ARG A 1001 7.76 -16.47 14.53
C ARG A 1001 8.09 -15.12 13.90
N PHE A 1002 7.13 -14.22 13.84
CA PHE A 1002 7.34 -12.88 13.33
C PHE A 1002 8.38 -12.12 14.15
N ARG A 1003 8.34 -12.22 15.48
CA ARG A 1003 9.36 -11.65 16.38
C ARG A 1003 10.76 -12.20 16.08
N GLN A 1004 10.89 -13.50 15.85
CA GLN A 1004 12.17 -14.11 15.47
C GLN A 1004 12.67 -13.61 14.10
N GLN A 1005 11.76 -13.43 13.14
CA GLN A 1005 12.08 -12.85 11.82
C GLN A 1005 12.55 -11.41 11.92
N LEU A 1006 11.90 -10.59 12.77
CA LEU A 1006 12.33 -9.22 13.07
C LEU A 1006 13.77 -9.22 13.60
N ALA A 1007 14.08 -10.03 14.61
CA ALA A 1007 15.44 -10.12 15.14
C ALA A 1007 16.47 -10.55 14.08
N ALA A 1008 16.16 -11.58 13.29
CA ALA A 1008 17.05 -12.07 12.22
C ALA A 1008 17.26 -11.02 11.11
N SER A 1009 16.26 -10.20 10.82
CA SER A 1009 16.35 -9.19 9.75
C SER A 1009 17.35 -8.06 10.04
N LEU A 1010 17.64 -7.79 11.32
CA LEU A 1010 18.53 -6.70 11.72
C LEU A 1010 20.00 -6.98 11.39
N THR A 1011 20.38 -8.25 11.24
CA THR A 1011 21.73 -8.70 10.87
C THR A 1011 21.82 -9.27 9.45
N GLU A 1012 20.70 -9.34 8.73
CA GLU A 1012 20.64 -9.77 7.34
C GLU A 1012 21.36 -8.79 6.41
N PRO A 1013 22.17 -9.25 5.43
CA PRO A 1013 22.80 -8.37 4.45
C PRO A 1013 21.76 -7.61 3.62
N PRO A 1014 22.03 -6.35 3.24
CA PRO A 1014 21.11 -5.56 2.42
C PRO A 1014 20.97 -6.19 1.02
N THR A 1015 19.83 -5.94 0.38
CA THR A 1015 19.74 -6.14 -1.07
C THR A 1015 20.55 -5.03 -1.74
N PRO A 1016 21.42 -5.32 -2.71
CA PRO A 1016 22.08 -4.27 -3.50
C PRO A 1016 21.01 -3.36 -4.11
N SER A 1017 21.08 -2.06 -3.83
CA SER A 1017 20.27 -1.08 -4.57
C SER A 1017 20.69 -1.13 -6.03
N LEU A 1018 19.72 -1.07 -6.95
CA LEU A 1018 20.04 -0.89 -8.37
C LEU A 1018 20.63 0.51 -8.62
N PHE A 1019 20.18 1.52 -7.86
CA PHE A 1019 20.57 2.93 -7.98
C PHE A 1019 21.45 3.43 -6.83
#